data_AF-A4ISZ2-F1
#
_entry.id   AF-A4ISZ2-F1
#
_cell.length_a   1.000
_cell.length_b   1.000
_cell.length_c   1.000
_cell.angle_alpha   90.00
_cell.angle_beta   90.00
_cell.angle_gamma   90.00
#
_symmetry.space_group_name_H-M   'P 1'
#
loop_
_entity.id
_entity.type
_entity.pdbx_description
1 polymer ?
#
loop_
_entity_poly.entity_id
_entity_poly.type
_entity_poly.pdbx_seq_one_letter_code
_entity_poly.pdbx_strand_id
1 'polypeptide(L)'
;MKKWWMLTICIVFIVAAVVPVRAAAASHPLFANVIVVFQQQVDEQAVKTLHGNVTKRFEVIPAVAATLPVTAVELLRRWPGVDYVQQDTTVAIDGQITDWGVEKVKAPVMHTHGVTGKGVKIAILDTGVDLKHPDLRVVGGACVLSYCPNSYQDDNGHGTHVAGIIAAKDNDIGTVGVAPNASIYAVKVLDRYGEGNVSDILSGIEWAMKHRVDIINLSLAAPEDAPALKAAIRKAYESGILVVAAAGNNGYANGTGDTVEYPAKYDSAIAVSAVNKENVRLPYSATGPAIEVAAPGEGVYSTVPVALDGDGRRDGYTHMSGTSMAAPFVTGVLALYKQQYPERTNIELRQMLRDRALDLGTPGRDPWYGYGLVRAVSNQPPELKVKLLSVKKGEVAFSVTLSGSAVKGYRVYRNGKQIETLQTAGTYTDYVVKGTYQYEFASIRNDGAESALTAPITVNVPDPYYKDVSASAWYMPEIAYLSSRGIVSGYNNGTIQPYNTITRAEVAVMLGRALHLDATKRATVFRDVASSDFASGYIQSAYERGLINGYPDGTFRPQQPITRAETAIILSRAYPLPGGSSMMFKDVTARVTGHEAIAKLAAARIAEGYPDGTFRPYQFVKRLEFFVFTARADNERFR
;
A
#
# COMPACT_ATOMS: atom_id res chain seq x y z
N MET A 1 -76.96 -67.53 -4.55
CA MET A 1 -76.76 -66.90 -3.23
C MET A 1 -76.03 -65.56 -3.42
N LYS A 2 -76.66 -64.50 -2.91
CA LYS A 2 -76.24 -63.10 -2.65
C LYS A 2 -75.36 -62.34 -3.67
N LYS A 3 -75.98 -61.28 -4.21
CA LYS A 3 -75.53 -60.26 -5.16
C LYS A 3 -74.45 -59.34 -4.59
N TRP A 4 -73.56 -58.85 -5.45
CA TRP A 4 -72.87 -57.58 -5.27
C TRP A 4 -72.93 -56.77 -6.57
N TRP A 5 -73.25 -55.48 -6.43
CA TRP A 5 -73.41 -54.53 -7.51
C TRP A 5 -72.64 -53.25 -7.19
N MET A 6 -71.86 -52.84 -8.19
CA MET A 6 -71.73 -51.49 -8.75
C MET A 6 -71.20 -50.32 -7.92
N LEU A 7 -70.12 -49.79 -8.51
CA LEU A 7 -69.82 -48.40 -8.87
C LEU A 7 -69.42 -47.38 -7.80
N THR A 8 -68.23 -46.88 -8.08
CA THR A 8 -67.49 -45.73 -7.58
C THR A 8 -68.15 -44.40 -7.95
N ILE A 9 -68.21 -43.47 -6.99
CA ILE A 9 -68.27 -42.01 -7.22
C ILE A 9 -67.14 -41.37 -6.41
N CYS A 10 -66.30 -40.59 -7.10
CA CYS A 10 -65.26 -39.75 -6.52
C CYS A 10 -65.87 -38.54 -5.82
N ILE A 11 -65.47 -38.28 -4.57
CA ILE A 11 -65.58 -36.97 -3.91
C ILE A 11 -64.20 -36.60 -3.37
N VAL A 12 -63.74 -35.44 -3.80
CA VAL A 12 -62.53 -34.73 -3.36
C VAL A 12 -62.74 -34.22 -1.93
N PHE A 13 -61.78 -34.50 -1.03
CA PHE A 13 -61.66 -33.80 0.25
C PHE A 13 -60.27 -33.19 0.41
N ILE A 14 -60.31 -31.95 0.90
CA ILE A 14 -59.24 -30.99 1.15
C ILE A 14 -58.16 -31.58 2.08
N VAL A 15 -56.90 -31.54 1.65
CA VAL A 15 -55.74 -31.84 2.50
C VAL A 15 -55.37 -30.58 3.28
N ALA A 16 -55.77 -30.52 4.55
CA ALA A 16 -55.13 -29.64 5.53
C ALA A 16 -53.82 -30.32 5.98
N ALA A 17 -52.69 -29.79 5.51
CA ALA A 17 -51.37 -30.23 5.97
C ALA A 17 -51.17 -29.78 7.43
N VAL A 18 -51.20 -30.74 8.33
CA VAL A 18 -50.76 -30.60 9.73
C VAL A 18 -49.25 -30.35 9.72
N VAL A 19 -48.85 -29.12 10.06
CA VAL A 19 -47.44 -28.81 10.33
C VAL A 19 -47.05 -29.49 11.64
N PRO A 20 -45.99 -30.32 11.67
CA PRO A 20 -45.52 -30.91 12.91
C PRO A 20 -44.90 -29.83 13.78
N VAL A 21 -45.40 -29.66 15.00
CA VAL A 21 -44.75 -28.89 16.06
C VAL A 21 -43.41 -29.58 16.33
N ARG A 22 -42.32 -28.98 15.83
CA ARG A 22 -40.96 -29.33 16.26
C ARG A 22 -40.85 -29.00 17.74
N ALA A 23 -40.52 -30.01 18.55
CA ALA A 23 -40.07 -29.83 19.91
C ALA A 23 -38.92 -28.81 19.92
N ALA A 24 -39.05 -27.78 20.76
CA ALA A 24 -37.98 -26.82 21.01
C ALA A 24 -36.75 -27.59 21.52
N ALA A 25 -35.63 -27.47 20.81
CA ALA A 25 -34.34 -27.89 21.34
C ALA A 25 -34.06 -27.06 22.60
N ALA A 26 -33.81 -27.72 23.73
CA ALA A 26 -33.44 -27.07 24.97
C ALA A 26 -32.14 -26.27 24.73
N SER A 27 -32.24 -24.94 24.78
CA SER A 27 -31.08 -24.05 24.83
C SER A 27 -30.25 -24.38 26.06
N HIS A 28 -28.96 -24.72 25.88
CA HIS A 28 -28.04 -24.80 27.02
C HIS A 28 -28.08 -23.47 27.79
N PRO A 29 -28.24 -23.48 29.13
CA PRO A 29 -28.27 -22.24 29.89
C PRO A 29 -26.92 -21.52 29.74
N LEU A 30 -26.94 -20.21 29.46
CA LEU A 30 -25.76 -19.36 29.52
C LEU A 30 -25.27 -19.33 30.98
N PHE A 31 -23.97 -19.54 31.20
CA PHE A 31 -23.35 -19.48 32.52
C PHE A 31 -22.50 -18.21 32.68
N ALA A 32 -22.50 -17.62 33.87
CA ALA A 32 -21.64 -16.51 34.28
C ALA A 32 -20.59 -17.00 35.29
N ASN A 33 -19.38 -16.44 35.21
CA ASN A 33 -18.36 -16.57 36.26
C ASN A 33 -18.60 -15.47 37.31
N VAL A 34 -18.69 -15.86 38.58
CA VAL A 34 -18.95 -14.94 39.69
C VAL A 34 -18.04 -15.23 40.87
N ILE A 35 -17.83 -14.21 41.71
CA ILE A 35 -17.33 -14.35 43.08
C ILE A 35 -18.52 -14.13 44.03
N VAL A 36 -18.78 -15.10 44.89
CA VAL A 36 -19.84 -15.10 45.89
C VAL A 36 -19.18 -14.91 47.25
N VAL A 37 -19.51 -13.81 47.93
CA VAL A 37 -19.00 -13.49 49.27
C VAL A 37 -20.10 -13.76 50.28
N PHE A 38 -19.78 -14.45 51.36
CA PHE A 38 -20.71 -14.83 52.43
C PHE A 38 -20.47 -13.98 53.69
N GLN A 39 -21.51 -13.76 54.49
CA GLN A 39 -21.43 -12.89 55.67
C GLN A 39 -20.55 -13.44 56.79
N GLN A 40 -20.43 -14.76 56.92
CA GLN A 40 -19.67 -15.40 58.01
C GLN A 40 -18.83 -16.58 57.53
N GLN A 41 -19.49 -17.62 57.01
CA GLN A 41 -18.84 -18.85 56.54
C GLN A 41 -19.35 -19.21 55.14
N VAL A 42 -18.49 -19.85 54.35
CA VAL A 42 -18.82 -20.24 52.98
C VAL A 42 -19.89 -21.32 52.97
N ASP A 43 -21.00 -21.05 52.27
CA ASP A 43 -22.05 -22.02 51.95
C ASP A 43 -22.02 -22.39 50.46
N GLU A 44 -21.25 -23.42 50.10
CA GLU A 44 -21.23 -23.92 48.71
C GLU A 44 -22.56 -24.55 48.28
N GLN A 45 -23.43 -24.91 49.21
CA GLN A 45 -24.72 -25.50 48.89
C GLN A 45 -25.63 -24.46 48.23
N ALA A 46 -25.46 -23.16 48.56
CA ALA A 46 -26.11 -22.06 47.87
C ALA A 46 -25.84 -22.06 46.36
N VAL A 47 -24.59 -22.30 45.97
CA VAL A 47 -24.15 -22.37 44.57
C VAL A 47 -24.66 -23.65 43.90
N LYS A 48 -24.51 -24.80 44.56
CA LYS A 48 -24.90 -26.12 44.01
C LYS A 48 -26.42 -26.25 43.83
N THR A 49 -27.21 -25.72 44.75
CA THR A 49 -28.68 -25.76 44.68
C THR A 49 -29.21 -24.99 43.48
N LEU A 50 -28.48 -23.98 43.03
CA LEU A 50 -28.83 -23.17 41.86
C LEU A 50 -28.15 -23.67 40.57
N HIS A 51 -27.77 -24.95 40.53
CA HIS A 51 -27.07 -25.59 39.41
C HIS A 51 -25.74 -24.90 39.03
N GLY A 52 -25.13 -24.18 39.97
CA GLY A 52 -23.79 -23.64 39.81
C GLY A 52 -22.71 -24.63 40.23
N ASN A 53 -21.49 -24.43 39.73
CA ASN A 53 -20.32 -25.19 40.08
C ASN A 53 -19.28 -24.26 40.73
N VAL A 54 -18.85 -24.61 41.94
CA VAL A 54 -17.77 -23.89 42.63
C VAL A 54 -16.45 -24.23 41.94
N THR A 55 -15.76 -23.20 41.45
CA THR A 55 -14.48 -23.34 40.75
C THR A 55 -13.28 -23.10 41.66
N LYS A 56 -13.44 -22.26 42.70
CA LYS A 56 -12.37 -21.98 43.67
C LYS A 56 -12.94 -21.53 45.00
N ARG A 57 -12.28 -21.89 46.10
CA ARG A 57 -12.55 -21.35 47.44
C ARG A 57 -11.42 -20.41 47.86
N PHE A 58 -11.78 -19.33 48.52
CA PHE A 58 -10.81 -18.38 49.07
C PHE A 58 -10.71 -18.56 50.58
N GLU A 59 -9.48 -18.51 51.11
CA GLU A 59 -9.21 -18.66 52.55
C GLU A 59 -9.12 -17.30 53.27
N VAL A 60 -8.85 -16.24 52.51
CA VAL A 60 -8.60 -14.89 53.03
C VAL A 60 -9.90 -14.18 53.41
N ILE A 61 -11.00 -14.54 52.74
CA ILE A 61 -12.36 -14.07 52.98
C ILE A 61 -13.32 -15.25 52.81
N PRO A 62 -14.49 -15.26 53.48
CA PRO A 62 -15.50 -16.30 53.29
C PRO A 62 -16.16 -16.17 51.91
N ALA A 63 -15.46 -16.58 50.85
CA ALA A 63 -15.91 -16.43 49.47
C ALA A 63 -15.55 -17.65 48.60
N VAL A 64 -16.28 -17.80 47.49
CA VAL A 64 -15.98 -18.76 46.42
C VAL A 64 -16.09 -18.10 45.05
N ALA A 65 -15.26 -18.54 44.11
CA ALA A 65 -15.50 -18.35 42.68
C ALA A 65 -16.36 -19.51 42.17
N ALA A 66 -17.32 -19.22 41.30
CA ALA A 66 -18.24 -20.22 40.78
C ALA A 66 -18.74 -19.87 39.37
N THR A 67 -19.10 -20.89 38.60
CA THR A 67 -19.91 -20.77 37.39
C THR A 67 -21.36 -21.06 37.70
N LEU A 68 -22.29 -20.19 37.31
CA LEU A 68 -23.73 -20.42 37.51
C LEU A 68 -24.54 -19.98 36.29
N PRO A 69 -25.74 -20.57 36.05
CA PRO A 69 -26.66 -20.05 35.05
C PRO A 69 -26.93 -18.56 35.28
N VAL A 70 -26.92 -17.74 34.22
CA VAL A 70 -27.13 -16.28 34.31
C VAL A 70 -28.43 -15.94 35.05
N THR A 71 -29.48 -16.72 34.82
CA THR A 71 -30.80 -16.57 35.47
C THR A 71 -30.76 -16.83 36.98
N ALA A 72 -29.76 -17.55 37.48
CA ALA A 72 -29.62 -17.90 38.88
C ALA A 72 -28.79 -16.90 39.70
N VAL A 73 -28.09 -15.96 39.05
CA VAL A 73 -27.24 -14.96 39.73
C VAL A 73 -28.07 -14.08 40.68
N GLU A 74 -29.26 -13.64 40.23
CA GLU A 74 -30.15 -12.81 41.06
C GLU A 74 -30.79 -13.56 42.22
N LEU A 75 -30.99 -14.88 42.08
CA LEU A 75 -31.45 -15.73 43.18
C LEU A 75 -30.35 -15.92 44.21
N LEU A 76 -29.11 -16.10 43.74
CA LEU A 76 -27.95 -16.25 44.62
C LEU A 76 -27.64 -14.96 45.39
N ARG A 77 -27.84 -13.78 44.79
CA ARG A 77 -27.74 -12.47 45.46
C ARG A 77 -28.68 -12.31 46.64
N ARG A 78 -29.81 -13.03 46.64
CA ARG A 78 -30.83 -12.98 47.70
C ARG A 78 -30.77 -14.20 48.63
N TRP A 79 -29.78 -15.06 48.46
CA TRP A 79 -29.65 -16.29 49.24
C TRP A 79 -29.26 -15.95 50.69
N PRO A 80 -29.93 -16.53 51.71
CA PRO A 80 -29.59 -16.28 53.11
C PRO A 80 -28.12 -16.57 53.42
N GLY A 81 -27.40 -15.59 53.96
CA GLY A 81 -25.98 -15.72 54.30
C GLY A 81 -25.00 -15.33 53.19
N VAL A 82 -25.48 -15.06 51.96
CA VAL A 82 -24.70 -14.37 50.92
C VAL A 82 -24.70 -12.88 51.23
N ASP A 83 -23.52 -12.26 51.25
CA ASP A 83 -23.34 -10.82 51.42
C ASP A 83 -23.52 -10.10 50.07
N TYR A 84 -22.74 -10.49 49.06
CA TYR A 84 -22.93 -10.03 47.69
C TYR A 84 -22.37 -11.03 46.66
N VAL A 85 -22.81 -10.86 45.41
CA VAL A 85 -22.32 -11.60 44.24
C VAL A 85 -21.83 -10.60 43.20
N GLN A 86 -20.54 -10.63 42.92
CA GLN A 86 -19.90 -9.86 41.84
C GLN A 86 -19.49 -10.77 40.69
N GLN A 87 -19.32 -10.19 39.50
CA GLN A 87 -18.75 -10.94 38.38
C GLN A 87 -17.27 -11.24 38.67
N ASP A 88 -16.83 -12.44 38.30
CA ASP A 88 -15.41 -12.81 38.35
C ASP A 88 -14.76 -12.27 37.07
N THR A 89 -14.21 -11.06 37.15
CA THR A 89 -13.59 -10.35 36.05
C THR A 89 -12.16 -10.83 35.85
N THR A 90 -11.79 -11.13 34.60
CA THR A 90 -10.41 -11.42 34.23
C THR A 90 -9.56 -10.17 34.45
N VAL A 91 -8.50 -10.26 35.26
CA VAL A 91 -7.49 -9.20 35.39
C VAL A 91 -6.31 -9.57 34.48
N ALA A 92 -6.09 -8.78 33.43
CA ALA A 92 -4.89 -8.84 32.60
C ALA A 92 -3.98 -7.64 32.92
N ILE A 93 -2.67 -7.79 32.69
CA ILE A 93 -1.76 -6.65 32.60
C ILE A 93 -2.11 -5.94 31.28
N ASP A 94 -3.06 -5.00 31.31
CA ASP A 94 -3.46 -4.23 30.15
C ASP A 94 -2.33 -3.25 29.80
N GLY A 95 -1.41 -3.68 28.94
CA GLY A 95 -0.47 -2.78 28.28
C GLY A 95 -1.22 -1.82 27.35
N GLN A 96 -0.58 -0.72 26.98
CA GLN A 96 -1.14 0.25 26.06
C GLN A 96 -1.65 -0.40 24.76
N ILE A 97 -2.87 -0.04 24.36
CA ILE A 97 -3.53 -0.55 23.17
C ILE A 97 -3.52 0.53 22.10
N THR A 98 -2.93 0.25 20.94
CA THR A 98 -3.08 1.14 19.78
C THR A 98 -4.47 0.96 19.17
N ASP A 99 -5.31 2.01 19.20
CA ASP A 99 -6.59 1.98 18.51
C ASP A 99 -6.42 1.70 17.02
N TRP A 100 -7.37 0.95 16.45
CA TRP A 100 -7.30 0.52 15.05
C TRP A 100 -7.22 1.71 14.08
N GLY A 101 -7.84 2.84 14.43
CA GLY A 101 -7.82 4.05 13.62
C GLY A 101 -6.42 4.64 13.52
N VAL A 102 -5.63 4.56 14.59
CA VAL A 102 -4.24 5.07 14.64
C VAL A 102 -3.36 4.27 13.67
N GLU A 103 -3.52 2.94 13.66
CA GLU A 103 -2.89 2.04 12.68
C GLU A 103 -3.39 2.28 11.25
N LYS A 104 -4.69 2.54 11.11
CA LYS A 104 -5.34 2.75 9.82
C LYS A 104 -4.81 4.00 9.12
N VAL A 105 -4.68 5.10 9.85
CA VAL A 105 -4.08 6.35 9.34
C VAL A 105 -2.56 6.29 9.30
N LYS A 106 -1.92 5.16 9.61
CA LYS A 106 -0.47 4.97 9.51
C LYS A 106 0.34 5.90 10.42
N ALA A 107 -0.21 6.32 11.56
CA ALA A 107 0.52 7.15 12.52
C ALA A 107 1.78 6.47 13.10
N PRO A 108 1.76 5.16 13.46
CA PRO A 108 2.93 4.52 14.09
C PRO A 108 4.19 4.54 13.22
N VAL A 109 4.05 4.54 11.89
CA VAL A 109 5.22 4.67 11.00
C VAL A 109 5.89 6.04 11.13
N MET A 110 5.19 7.09 11.56
CA MET A 110 5.80 8.39 11.80
C MET A 110 6.53 8.42 13.14
N HIS A 111 5.94 7.77 14.16
CA HIS A 111 6.49 7.69 15.51
C HIS A 111 7.86 7.02 15.53
N THR A 112 8.04 5.94 14.76
CA THR A 112 9.34 5.25 14.63
C THR A 112 10.44 6.13 14.02
N HIS A 113 10.08 7.22 13.34
CA HIS A 113 11.02 8.22 12.80
C HIS A 113 11.12 9.47 13.69
N GLY A 114 10.61 9.43 14.92
CA GLY A 114 10.64 10.56 15.87
C GLY A 114 9.66 11.69 15.53
N VAL A 115 8.71 11.45 14.62
CA VAL A 115 7.65 12.41 14.28
C VAL A 115 6.40 12.04 15.06
N THR A 116 6.10 12.79 16.12
CA THR A 116 5.06 12.49 17.12
C THR A 116 4.14 13.69 17.44
N GLY A 117 4.19 14.74 16.63
CA GLY A 117 3.47 16.01 16.82
C GLY A 117 4.19 17.01 17.75
N LYS A 118 5.42 16.72 18.16
CA LYS A 118 6.18 17.57 19.10
C LYS A 118 6.30 19.00 18.56
N GLY A 119 5.96 19.98 19.41
CA GLY A 119 6.05 21.40 19.10
C GLY A 119 4.83 22.00 18.38
N VAL A 120 3.87 21.17 17.97
CA VAL A 120 2.63 21.62 17.32
C VAL A 120 1.57 21.93 18.36
N LYS A 121 0.91 23.09 18.24
CA LYS A 121 -0.13 23.58 19.13
C LYS A 121 -1.52 23.31 18.54
N ILE A 122 -2.37 22.61 19.28
CA ILE A 122 -3.71 22.23 18.83
C ILE A 122 -4.74 22.74 19.83
N ALA A 123 -5.68 23.55 19.37
CA ALA A 123 -6.85 23.93 20.15
C ALA A 123 -8.01 22.98 19.87
N ILE A 124 -8.52 22.35 20.92
CA ILE A 124 -9.73 21.52 20.88
C ILE A 124 -10.88 22.39 21.40
N LEU A 125 -11.74 22.83 20.48
CA LEU A 125 -12.93 23.63 20.80
C LEU A 125 -14.09 22.67 21.00
N ASP A 126 -14.34 22.30 22.25
CA ASP A 126 -15.26 21.20 22.61
C ASP A 126 -15.85 21.40 24.03
N THR A 127 -16.22 20.33 24.70
CA THR A 127 -16.77 20.25 26.06
C THR A 127 -15.72 20.41 27.18
N GLY A 128 -14.46 20.63 26.82
CA GLY A 128 -13.33 20.67 27.75
C GLY A 128 -12.44 19.43 27.61
N VAL A 129 -11.43 19.30 28.48
CA VAL A 129 -10.60 18.09 28.54
C VAL A 129 -10.34 17.73 30.01
N ASP A 130 -10.31 16.44 30.35
CA ASP A 130 -9.91 16.01 31.68
C ASP A 130 -8.44 16.34 31.97
N LEU A 131 -8.22 17.33 32.84
CA LEU A 131 -6.89 17.84 33.18
C LEU A 131 -6.10 16.88 34.06
N LYS A 132 -6.76 15.88 34.65
CA LYS A 132 -6.15 14.89 35.54
C LYS A 132 -6.00 13.51 34.90
N HIS A 133 -6.44 13.34 33.66
CA HIS A 133 -6.34 12.06 32.97
C HIS A 133 -4.86 11.66 32.83
N PRO A 134 -4.44 10.47 33.33
CA PRO A 134 -3.03 10.09 33.38
C PRO A 134 -2.40 10.00 31.98
N ASP A 135 -3.22 9.74 30.97
CA ASP A 135 -2.79 9.55 29.59
C ASP A 135 -2.80 10.83 28.73
N LEU A 136 -3.22 11.97 29.29
CA LEU A 136 -3.28 13.25 28.56
C LEU A 136 -2.30 14.28 29.11
N ARG A 137 -1.87 15.19 28.25
CA ARG A 137 -1.06 16.37 28.63
C ARG A 137 -1.68 17.63 28.04
N VAL A 138 -2.54 18.27 28.84
CA VAL A 138 -3.12 19.57 28.51
C VAL A 138 -2.17 20.67 28.96
N VAL A 139 -1.70 21.49 28.02
CA VAL A 139 -0.68 22.53 28.30
C VAL A 139 -1.30 23.89 28.66
N GLY A 140 -2.60 24.05 28.45
CA GLY A 140 -3.35 25.26 28.75
C GLY A 140 -4.77 25.18 28.22
N GLY A 141 -5.55 26.24 28.39
CA GLY A 141 -6.93 26.26 27.95
C GLY A 141 -7.71 27.47 28.45
N ALA A 142 -8.98 27.53 28.08
CA ALA A 142 -9.95 28.49 28.59
C ALA A 142 -11.35 27.91 28.49
N CYS A 143 -12.24 28.30 29.40
CA CYS A 143 -13.67 28.20 29.16
C CYS A 143 -14.19 29.58 28.76
N VAL A 144 -14.97 29.61 27.68
CA VAL A 144 -15.59 30.85 27.17
C VAL A 144 -17.07 30.97 27.53
N LEU A 145 -17.62 29.95 28.20
CA LEU A 145 -18.98 29.96 28.72
C LEU A 145 -19.07 30.83 29.98
N SER A 146 -20.19 31.54 30.12
CA SER A 146 -20.41 32.51 31.20
C SER A 146 -20.29 31.94 32.61
N TYR A 147 -20.51 30.63 32.79
CA TYR A 147 -20.59 29.98 34.10
C TYR A 147 -19.33 29.18 34.49
N CYS A 148 -18.33 29.02 33.61
CA CYS A 148 -17.07 28.33 33.94
C CYS A 148 -15.77 29.12 33.71
N PRO A 149 -15.71 30.45 33.97
CA PRO A 149 -14.59 31.29 33.53
C PRO A 149 -13.20 30.85 34.02
N ASN A 150 -13.12 30.02 35.07
CA ASN A 150 -11.86 29.54 35.66
C ASN A 150 -11.58 28.05 35.44
N SER A 151 -12.38 27.32 34.67
CA SER A 151 -12.19 25.88 34.46
C SER A 151 -12.58 25.44 33.06
N TYR A 152 -11.68 24.71 32.40
CA TYR A 152 -11.89 24.03 31.12
C TYR A 152 -11.86 22.51 31.29
N GLN A 153 -12.15 22.04 32.50
CA GLN A 153 -12.37 20.64 32.83
C GLN A 153 -13.58 20.10 32.06
N ASP A 154 -13.45 18.88 31.55
CA ASP A 154 -14.55 18.19 30.87
C ASP A 154 -15.56 17.62 31.87
N ASP A 155 -16.83 17.98 31.66
CA ASP A 155 -18.02 17.53 32.41
C ASP A 155 -19.03 16.78 31.53
N ASN A 156 -18.65 16.45 30.29
CA ASN A 156 -19.42 15.66 29.33
C ASN A 156 -18.69 14.36 28.92
N GLY A 157 -17.39 14.45 28.65
CA GLY A 157 -16.50 13.36 28.25
C GLY A 157 -16.08 13.38 26.79
N HIS A 158 -16.85 14.05 25.92
CA HIS A 158 -16.59 14.08 24.48
C HIS A 158 -15.24 14.74 24.12
N GLY A 159 -14.93 15.89 24.72
CA GLY A 159 -13.71 16.63 24.42
C GLY A 159 -12.45 15.91 24.90
N THR A 160 -12.55 15.17 26.02
CA THR A 160 -11.50 14.26 26.48
C THR A 160 -11.28 13.11 25.50
N HIS A 161 -12.34 12.56 24.91
CA HIS A 161 -12.24 11.49 23.89
C HIS A 161 -11.55 11.99 22.62
N VAL A 162 -11.94 13.16 22.14
CA VAL A 162 -11.30 13.85 21.03
C VAL A 162 -9.82 14.12 21.31
N ALA A 163 -9.48 14.56 22.53
CA ALA A 163 -8.10 14.82 22.93
C ALA A 163 -7.23 13.54 22.93
N GLY A 164 -7.77 12.41 23.37
CA GLY A 164 -7.07 11.12 23.36
C GLY A 164 -6.75 10.64 21.95
N ILE A 165 -7.68 10.76 21.00
CA ILE A 165 -7.45 10.38 19.61
C ILE A 165 -6.27 11.18 19.02
N ILE A 166 -6.19 12.47 19.35
CA ILE A 166 -5.10 13.33 18.88
C ILE A 166 -3.80 13.01 19.60
N ALA A 167 -3.79 12.96 20.94
CA ALA A 167 -2.55 13.06 21.73
C ALA A 167 -2.58 12.32 23.08
N ALA A 168 -3.29 11.19 23.19
CA ALA A 168 -2.99 10.23 24.24
C ALA A 168 -1.49 9.86 24.19
N LYS A 169 -0.85 9.78 25.36
CA LYS A 169 0.61 9.64 25.45
C LYS A 169 1.02 8.25 24.97
N ASP A 170 2.18 8.15 24.33
CA ASP A 170 2.84 6.86 24.09
C ASP A 170 3.52 6.41 25.40
N ASN A 171 2.96 5.41 26.08
CA ASN A 171 3.35 4.92 27.41
C ASN A 171 2.84 3.48 27.66
N ASP A 172 2.78 3.03 28.92
CA ASP A 172 2.40 1.65 29.26
C ASP A 172 0.92 1.47 29.66
N ILE A 173 0.07 2.49 29.50
CA ILE A 173 -1.36 2.47 29.87
C ILE A 173 -2.24 2.89 28.70
N GLY A 174 -3.52 2.54 28.75
CA GLY A 174 -4.53 3.19 27.92
C GLY A 174 -4.35 3.02 26.42
N THR A 175 -4.30 4.14 25.70
CA THR A 175 -4.18 4.20 24.24
C THR A 175 -3.10 5.18 23.81
N VAL A 176 -2.71 5.17 22.55
CA VAL A 176 -1.77 6.16 21.98
C VAL A 176 -2.47 7.01 20.93
N GLY A 177 -2.28 8.32 21.00
CA GLY A 177 -2.83 9.27 20.03
C GLY A 177 -2.08 9.24 18.70
N VAL A 178 -2.67 9.83 17.66
CA VAL A 178 -2.01 10.00 16.36
C VAL A 178 -0.73 10.86 16.49
N ALA A 179 -0.76 11.87 17.34
CA ALA A 179 0.31 12.84 17.58
C ALA A 179 0.58 12.95 19.10
N PRO A 180 1.16 11.91 19.74
CA PRO A 180 1.20 11.74 21.20
C PRO A 180 2.02 12.82 21.95
N ASN A 181 2.84 13.61 21.25
CA ASN A 181 3.61 14.71 21.85
C ASN A 181 3.14 16.10 21.42
N ALA A 182 1.99 16.22 20.76
CA ALA A 182 1.37 17.52 20.48
C ALA A 182 1.06 18.29 21.77
N SER A 183 0.92 19.61 21.63
CA SER A 183 0.54 20.51 22.72
C SER A 183 -0.96 20.78 22.63
N ILE A 184 -1.74 20.10 23.48
CA ILE A 184 -3.19 20.22 23.51
C ILE A 184 -3.62 21.42 24.38
N TYR A 185 -4.43 22.30 23.79
CA TYR A 185 -5.13 23.37 24.47
C TYR A 185 -6.62 23.05 24.52
N ALA A 186 -7.18 22.98 25.72
CA ALA A 186 -8.60 22.70 25.94
C ALA A 186 -9.40 24.01 25.93
N VAL A 187 -10.23 24.23 24.91
CA VAL A 187 -11.06 25.42 24.79
C VAL A 187 -12.51 25.00 24.93
N LYS A 188 -13.07 25.15 26.13
CA LYS A 188 -14.44 24.73 26.43
C LYS A 188 -15.43 25.75 25.85
N VAL A 189 -16.08 25.36 24.75
CA VAL A 189 -17.11 26.12 24.03
C VAL A 189 -18.48 25.42 24.07
N LEU A 190 -18.54 24.18 24.60
CA LEU A 190 -19.75 23.39 24.79
C LEU A 190 -19.98 23.08 26.28
N ASP A 191 -21.24 23.03 26.68
CA ASP A 191 -21.67 22.74 28.03
C ASP A 191 -21.63 21.23 28.37
N ARG A 192 -22.14 20.87 29.54
CA ARG A 192 -22.18 19.49 30.02
C ARG A 192 -23.06 18.56 29.17
N TYR A 193 -23.97 19.11 28.38
CA TYR A 193 -24.84 18.37 27.47
C TYR A 193 -24.26 18.30 26.05
N GLY A 194 -23.10 18.92 25.81
CA GLY A 194 -22.50 19.04 24.48
C GLY A 194 -23.14 20.15 23.65
N GLU A 195 -23.88 21.07 24.26
CA GLU A 195 -24.55 22.17 23.60
C GLU A 195 -23.75 23.48 23.73
N GLY A 196 -23.77 24.32 22.72
CA GLY A 196 -23.11 25.62 22.78
C GLY A 196 -23.60 26.56 21.70
N ASN A 197 -23.41 27.87 21.92
CA ASN A 197 -23.85 28.87 20.97
C ASN A 197 -22.73 29.22 19.98
N VAL A 198 -23.12 29.72 18.81
CA VAL A 198 -22.16 30.25 17.82
C VAL A 198 -21.25 31.32 18.44
N SER A 199 -21.75 32.15 19.35
CA SER A 199 -20.95 33.15 20.08
C SER A 199 -19.81 32.55 20.91
N ASP A 200 -20.04 31.37 21.49
CA ASP A 200 -19.06 30.68 22.32
C ASP A 200 -17.97 30.07 21.42
N ILE A 201 -18.38 29.46 20.31
CA ILE A 201 -17.45 28.94 19.29
C ILE A 201 -16.58 30.08 18.71
N LEU A 202 -17.18 31.23 18.40
CA LEU A 202 -16.46 32.42 17.95
C LEU A 202 -15.41 32.88 18.97
N SER A 203 -15.79 32.97 20.25
CA SER A 203 -14.88 33.33 21.34
C SER A 203 -13.73 32.33 21.47
N GLY A 204 -14.01 31.04 21.26
CA GLY A 204 -12.99 30.00 21.21
C GLY A 204 -12.02 30.17 20.04
N ILE A 205 -12.51 30.53 18.85
CA ILE A 205 -11.67 30.79 17.67
C ILE A 205 -10.78 32.01 17.90
N GLU A 206 -11.33 33.09 18.46
CA GLU A 206 -10.56 34.28 18.84
C GLU A 206 -9.46 33.95 19.84
N TRP A 207 -9.77 33.12 20.85
CA TRP A 207 -8.79 32.64 21.81
C TRP A 207 -7.68 31.85 21.11
N ALA A 208 -8.03 30.92 20.22
CA ALA A 208 -7.07 30.08 19.49
C ALA A 208 -6.13 30.93 18.61
N MET A 209 -6.68 31.91 17.89
CA MET A 209 -5.91 32.87 17.10
C MET A 209 -4.97 33.71 17.96
N LYS A 210 -5.44 34.22 19.11
CA LYS A 210 -4.62 35.02 20.05
C LYS A 210 -3.43 34.22 20.58
N HIS A 211 -3.59 32.91 20.77
CA HIS A 211 -2.54 32.02 21.26
C HIS A 211 -1.67 31.42 20.15
N ARG A 212 -1.95 31.77 18.87
CA ARG A 212 -1.22 31.32 17.68
C ARG A 212 -1.08 29.80 17.67
N VAL A 213 -2.20 29.10 17.83
CA VAL A 213 -2.23 27.63 17.63
C VAL A 213 -2.03 27.31 16.15
N ASP A 214 -1.53 26.11 15.86
CA ASP A 214 -1.32 25.66 14.48
C ASP A 214 -2.60 25.06 13.89
N ILE A 215 -3.39 24.37 14.72
CA ILE A 215 -4.59 23.63 14.29
C ILE A 215 -5.74 23.87 15.29
N ILE A 216 -6.93 24.09 14.76
CA ILE A 216 -8.21 24.10 15.49
C ILE A 216 -8.99 22.84 15.11
N ASN A 217 -9.38 22.06 16.11
CA ASN A 217 -10.28 20.92 15.96
C ASN A 217 -11.69 21.27 16.44
N LEU A 218 -12.68 21.11 15.57
CA LEU A 218 -14.10 21.34 15.81
C LEU A 218 -14.86 20.04 15.60
N SER A 219 -14.88 19.18 16.61
CA SER A 219 -15.65 17.92 16.60
C SER A 219 -17.13 18.16 16.94
N LEU A 220 -17.71 19.21 16.36
CA LEU A 220 -19.07 19.69 16.57
C LEU A 220 -19.70 20.03 15.24
N ALA A 221 -21.03 20.08 15.21
CA ALA A 221 -21.79 20.43 14.03
C ALA A 221 -23.05 21.21 14.38
N ALA A 222 -23.45 22.11 13.48
CA ALA A 222 -24.65 22.92 13.54
C ALA A 222 -25.39 22.84 12.20
N PRO A 223 -26.73 22.71 12.22
CA PRO A 223 -27.51 22.52 10.99
C PRO A 223 -27.63 23.82 10.15
N GLU A 224 -27.49 24.98 10.78
CA GLU A 224 -27.73 26.29 10.15
C GLU A 224 -26.42 27.04 9.84
N ASP A 225 -26.41 27.77 8.72
CA ASP A 225 -25.30 28.65 8.36
C ASP A 225 -25.25 29.84 9.32
N ALA A 226 -24.06 30.11 9.86
CA ALA A 226 -23.78 31.31 10.62
C ALA A 226 -22.70 32.17 9.92
N PRO A 227 -23.07 33.25 9.20
CA PRO A 227 -22.12 34.10 8.49
C PRO A 227 -20.97 34.64 9.35
N ALA A 228 -21.23 34.90 10.64
CA ALA A 228 -20.19 35.31 11.59
C ALA A 228 -19.16 34.20 11.84
N LEU A 229 -19.62 32.95 12.01
CA LEU A 229 -18.76 31.77 12.16
C LEU A 229 -17.92 31.53 10.90
N LYS A 230 -18.55 31.63 9.72
CA LYS A 230 -17.85 31.56 8.42
C LYS A 230 -16.72 32.57 8.34
N ALA A 231 -16.99 33.82 8.72
CA ALA A 231 -16.00 34.90 8.68
C ALA A 231 -14.83 34.64 9.64
N ALA A 232 -15.11 34.15 10.86
CA ALA A 232 -14.08 33.84 11.85
C ALA A 232 -13.19 32.67 11.43
N ILE A 233 -13.79 31.58 10.91
CA ILE A 233 -13.04 30.41 10.43
C ILE A 233 -12.16 30.79 9.23
N ARG A 234 -12.69 31.57 8.28
CA ARG A 234 -11.89 32.11 7.18
C ARG A 234 -10.72 32.94 7.70
N LYS A 235 -10.95 33.83 8.68
CA LYS A 235 -9.90 34.66 9.27
C LYS A 235 -8.82 33.83 9.97
N ALA A 236 -9.21 32.79 10.69
CA ALA A 236 -8.27 31.84 11.30
C ALA A 236 -7.44 31.14 10.21
N TYR A 237 -8.09 30.65 9.16
CA TYR A 237 -7.42 30.00 8.03
C TYR A 237 -6.45 30.94 7.30
N GLU A 238 -6.87 32.17 7.00
CA GLU A 238 -6.01 33.19 6.37
C GLU A 238 -4.82 33.60 7.26
N SER A 239 -4.94 33.45 8.58
CA SER A 239 -3.82 33.67 9.52
C SER A 239 -2.84 32.51 9.62
N GLY A 240 -3.02 31.44 8.84
CA GLY A 240 -2.14 30.28 8.79
C GLY A 240 -2.56 29.11 9.68
N ILE A 241 -3.74 29.16 10.31
CA ILE A 241 -4.24 28.11 11.18
C ILE A 241 -5.03 27.09 10.36
N LEU A 242 -4.78 25.80 10.53
CA LEU A 242 -5.62 24.76 9.95
C LEU A 242 -6.91 24.59 10.78
N VAL A 243 -8.06 24.50 10.13
CA VAL A 243 -9.34 24.25 10.81
C VAL A 243 -9.89 22.92 10.31
N VAL A 244 -10.06 21.96 11.22
CA VAL A 244 -10.59 20.62 10.94
C VAL A 244 -11.95 20.49 11.62
N ALA A 245 -12.96 20.06 10.87
CA ALA A 245 -14.33 19.98 11.38
C ALA A 245 -15.01 18.65 11.01
N ALA A 246 -15.78 18.13 11.96
CA ALA A 246 -16.64 16.96 11.74
C ALA A 246 -17.72 17.29 10.69
N ALA A 247 -17.91 16.41 9.70
CA ALA A 247 -18.87 16.69 8.62
C ALA A 247 -20.34 16.66 9.06
N GLY A 248 -20.65 16.02 10.19
CA GLY A 248 -22.01 15.82 10.70
C GLY A 248 -22.45 14.35 10.67
N ASN A 249 -23.44 14.02 11.50
CA ASN A 249 -23.93 12.64 11.69
C ASN A 249 -25.40 12.46 11.24
N ASN A 250 -25.91 13.39 10.42
CA ASN A 250 -27.28 13.38 9.88
C ASN A 250 -27.33 12.95 8.40
N GLY A 251 -26.34 12.17 7.95
CA GLY A 251 -26.29 11.61 6.60
C GLY A 251 -27.27 10.45 6.40
N TYR A 252 -27.63 10.18 5.14
CA TYR A 252 -28.49 9.05 4.80
C TYR A 252 -27.67 7.79 4.52
N ALA A 253 -28.19 6.61 4.90
CA ALA A 253 -27.51 5.33 4.70
C ALA A 253 -27.15 5.05 3.23
N ASN A 254 -27.98 5.50 2.29
CA ASN A 254 -27.74 5.38 0.85
C ASN A 254 -26.68 6.36 0.29
N GLY A 255 -26.16 7.27 1.12
CA GLY A 255 -25.14 8.26 0.74
C GLY A 255 -25.63 9.35 -0.22
N THR A 256 -26.94 9.61 -0.27
CA THR A 256 -27.50 10.67 -1.12
C THR A 256 -27.57 12.02 -0.38
N GLY A 257 -27.66 13.11 -1.16
CA GLY A 257 -27.86 14.46 -0.62
C GLY A 257 -26.60 15.14 -0.12
N ASP A 258 -26.72 16.46 0.05
CA ASP A 258 -25.71 17.31 0.68
C ASP A 258 -26.12 17.54 2.15
N THR A 259 -25.63 16.67 3.01
CA THR A 259 -25.91 16.61 4.45
C THR A 259 -24.74 17.09 5.30
N VAL A 260 -23.71 17.69 4.67
CA VAL A 260 -22.61 18.32 5.40
C VAL A 260 -23.13 19.50 6.19
N GLU A 261 -22.79 19.53 7.47
CA GLU A 261 -23.20 20.54 8.45
C GLU A 261 -22.12 21.61 8.64
N TYR A 262 -22.47 22.69 9.33
CA TYR A 262 -21.55 23.77 9.64
C TYR A 262 -20.81 23.47 10.94
N PRO A 263 -19.51 23.80 11.06
CA PRO A 263 -18.72 24.60 10.13
C PRO A 263 -18.01 23.82 9.01
N ALA A 264 -18.07 22.50 8.98
CA ALA A 264 -17.37 21.69 7.97
C ALA A 264 -17.75 22.07 6.53
N LYS A 265 -18.97 22.55 6.30
CA LYS A 265 -19.42 23.02 4.99
C LYS A 265 -18.70 24.28 4.46
N TYR A 266 -17.93 24.99 5.29
CA TYR A 266 -17.16 26.15 4.85
C TYR A 266 -15.86 25.74 4.16
N ASP A 267 -15.55 26.33 3.01
CA ASP A 267 -14.31 26.04 2.24
C ASP A 267 -13.01 26.23 3.05
N SER A 268 -13.03 27.06 4.08
CA SER A 268 -11.89 27.33 4.98
C SER A 268 -11.75 26.29 6.10
N ALA A 269 -12.68 25.35 6.22
CA ALA A 269 -12.59 24.18 7.09
C ALA A 269 -12.34 22.91 6.26
N ILE A 270 -11.62 21.96 6.85
CA ILE A 270 -11.42 20.62 6.30
C ILE A 270 -12.57 19.75 6.82
N ALA A 271 -13.50 19.40 5.93
CA ALA A 271 -14.65 18.56 6.25
C ALA A 271 -14.27 17.07 6.29
N VAL A 272 -14.53 16.41 7.42
CA VAL A 272 -14.12 15.03 7.67
C VAL A 272 -15.32 14.09 7.77
N SER A 273 -15.43 13.15 6.83
CA SER A 273 -16.39 12.04 6.90
C SER A 273 -15.82 10.84 7.67
N ALA A 274 -16.70 9.96 8.14
CA ALA A 274 -16.34 8.86 9.03
C ALA A 274 -16.47 7.49 8.34
N VAL A 275 -15.47 6.63 8.53
CA VAL A 275 -15.44 5.26 8.01
C VAL A 275 -15.20 4.22 9.11
N ASN A 276 -15.56 2.97 8.82
CA ASN A 276 -15.24 1.83 9.66
C ASN A 276 -13.92 1.15 9.27
N LYS A 277 -13.61 0.02 9.94
CA LYS A 277 -12.40 -0.78 9.72
C LYS A 277 -12.25 -1.27 8.28
N GLU A 278 -13.38 -1.49 7.59
CA GLU A 278 -13.45 -1.96 6.20
C GLU A 278 -13.40 -0.83 5.16
N ASN A 279 -13.12 0.42 5.58
CA ASN A 279 -13.17 1.63 4.73
C ASN A 279 -14.57 1.96 4.19
N VAL A 280 -15.62 1.45 4.82
CA VAL A 280 -16.99 1.76 4.44
C VAL A 280 -17.43 3.00 5.20
N ARG A 281 -18.00 3.99 4.48
CA ARG A 281 -18.65 5.16 5.09
C ARG A 281 -19.71 4.69 6.09
N LEU A 282 -19.68 5.25 7.29
CA LEU A 282 -20.73 5.02 8.29
C LEU A 282 -22.10 5.46 7.73
N PRO A 283 -23.19 4.68 7.93
CA PRO A 283 -24.49 4.97 7.33
C PRO A 283 -24.97 6.42 7.56
N TYR A 284 -24.71 6.95 8.76
CA TYR A 284 -25.13 8.28 9.20
C TYR A 284 -24.07 9.38 8.99
N SER A 285 -22.86 9.07 8.52
CA SER A 285 -21.85 10.11 8.23
C SER A 285 -22.35 11.04 7.13
N ALA A 286 -22.27 12.36 7.31
CA ALA A 286 -22.66 13.30 6.27
C ALA A 286 -21.96 13.05 4.93
N THR A 287 -22.64 13.40 3.84
CA THR A 287 -22.16 13.32 2.45
C THR A 287 -22.39 14.66 1.77
N GLY A 288 -21.57 14.99 0.77
CA GLY A 288 -21.76 16.19 -0.03
C GLY A 288 -20.48 16.71 -0.67
N PRO A 289 -20.59 17.73 -1.53
CA PRO A 289 -19.45 18.29 -2.26
C PRO A 289 -18.44 19.01 -1.36
N ALA A 290 -18.78 19.27 -0.10
CA ALA A 290 -17.87 19.87 0.88
C ALA A 290 -16.93 18.83 1.53
N ILE A 291 -17.25 17.53 1.53
CA ILE A 291 -16.37 16.49 2.09
C ILE A 291 -14.99 16.58 1.45
N GLU A 292 -13.96 16.72 2.28
CA GLU A 292 -12.59 16.84 1.79
C GLU A 292 -11.81 15.55 1.99
N VAL A 293 -11.94 14.89 3.12
CA VAL A 293 -11.26 13.62 3.41
C VAL A 293 -12.12 12.75 4.32
N ALA A 294 -11.79 11.46 4.37
CA ALA A 294 -12.35 10.50 5.30
C ALA A 294 -11.34 10.10 6.38
N ALA A 295 -11.84 9.71 7.56
CA ALA A 295 -11.05 9.18 8.67
C ALA A 295 -11.81 8.12 9.48
N PRO A 296 -11.11 7.30 10.28
CA PRO A 296 -11.72 6.32 11.19
C PRO A 296 -12.72 6.98 12.14
N GLY A 297 -13.94 6.43 12.26
CA GLY A 297 -14.95 6.99 13.17
C GLY A 297 -15.94 5.99 13.72
N GLU A 298 -15.74 4.68 13.56
CA GLU A 298 -16.57 3.63 14.17
C GLU A 298 -15.82 2.93 15.31
N GLY A 299 -16.43 2.90 16.50
CA GLY A 299 -15.91 2.15 17.65
C GLY A 299 -14.48 2.55 18.04
N VAL A 300 -14.17 3.85 18.04
CA VAL A 300 -12.84 4.38 18.31
C VAL A 300 -12.58 4.38 19.81
N TYR A 301 -11.54 3.68 20.24
CA TYR A 301 -11.13 3.59 21.65
C TYR A 301 -10.31 4.83 22.05
N SER A 302 -10.77 5.57 23.06
CA SER A 302 -10.04 6.74 23.55
C SER A 302 -10.38 7.13 24.99
N THR A 303 -9.66 8.12 25.50
CA THR A 303 -9.71 8.61 26.88
C THR A 303 -11.04 9.28 27.21
N VAL A 304 -11.55 9.11 28.42
CA VAL A 304 -12.71 9.82 28.98
C VAL A 304 -12.46 10.13 30.46
N PRO A 305 -13.13 11.14 31.06
CA PRO A 305 -13.04 11.33 32.49
C PRO A 305 -13.53 10.07 33.21
N VAL A 306 -12.76 9.53 34.17
CA VAL A 306 -13.08 8.30 34.90
C VAL A 306 -14.49 8.34 35.52
N ALA A 307 -14.96 9.51 35.94
CA ALA A 307 -16.29 9.69 36.52
C ALA A 307 -17.44 9.56 35.49
N LEU A 308 -17.14 9.73 34.20
CA LEU A 308 -18.09 9.67 33.08
C LEU A 308 -17.90 8.40 32.24
N ASP A 309 -16.99 7.52 32.64
CA ASP A 309 -16.77 6.23 32.00
C ASP A 309 -17.95 5.28 32.29
N GLY A 310 -18.81 5.12 31.27
CA GLY A 310 -20.06 4.39 31.32
C GLY A 310 -19.99 2.94 30.85
N ASP A 311 -18.81 2.42 30.50
CA ASP A 311 -18.68 1.07 29.92
C ASP A 311 -18.61 -0.06 30.97
N GLY A 312 -18.56 0.33 32.26
CA GLY A 312 -18.51 -0.57 33.41
C GLY A 312 -17.10 -0.88 33.92
N ARG A 313 -16.04 -0.48 33.22
CA ARG A 313 -14.64 -0.68 33.63
C ARG A 313 -14.15 0.44 34.55
N ARG A 314 -14.60 1.68 34.31
CA ARG A 314 -14.16 2.90 35.02
C ARG A 314 -12.64 3.06 35.00
N ASP A 315 -12.02 2.70 33.89
CA ASP A 315 -10.58 2.82 33.66
C ASP A 315 -10.21 4.14 32.99
N GLY A 316 -11.20 4.94 32.59
CA GLY A 316 -11.00 6.23 31.93
C GLY A 316 -10.88 6.11 30.42
N TYR A 317 -11.36 5.04 29.82
CA TYR A 317 -11.36 4.85 28.37
C TYR A 317 -12.68 4.28 27.90
N THR A 318 -13.10 4.62 26.68
CA THR A 318 -14.32 4.05 26.10
C THR A 318 -14.31 4.11 24.58
N HIS A 319 -15.27 3.42 23.96
CA HIS A 319 -15.49 3.46 22.51
C HIS A 319 -16.58 4.46 22.14
N MET A 320 -16.29 5.37 21.20
CA MET A 320 -17.27 6.28 20.61
C MET A 320 -17.28 6.18 19.08
N SER A 321 -18.39 6.59 18.46
CA SER A 321 -18.53 6.60 17.00
C SER A 321 -19.12 7.92 16.51
N GLY A 322 -18.64 8.40 15.37
CA GLY A 322 -19.11 9.61 14.71
C GLY A 322 -18.04 10.33 13.91
N THR A 323 -18.47 11.30 13.10
CA THR A 323 -17.55 12.25 12.43
C THR A 323 -16.74 13.07 13.43
N SER A 324 -17.26 13.25 14.65
CA SER A 324 -16.53 13.84 15.79
C SER A 324 -15.28 13.06 16.20
N MET A 325 -15.27 11.73 16.02
CA MET A 325 -14.09 10.88 16.25
C MET A 325 -13.19 10.81 15.01
N ALA A 326 -13.73 11.03 13.81
CA ALA A 326 -12.94 11.07 12.57
C ALA A 326 -12.10 12.35 12.44
N ALA A 327 -12.66 13.51 12.77
CA ALA A 327 -11.96 14.79 12.75
C ALA A 327 -10.60 14.80 13.50
N PRO A 328 -10.49 14.28 14.74
CA PRO A 328 -9.22 14.28 15.48
C PRO A 328 -8.13 13.40 14.84
N PHE A 329 -8.46 12.36 14.07
CA PHE A 329 -7.44 11.64 13.30
C PHE A 329 -6.79 12.52 12.25
N VAL A 330 -7.59 13.33 11.54
CA VAL A 330 -7.10 14.29 10.54
C VAL A 330 -6.26 15.38 11.20
N THR A 331 -6.72 15.92 12.33
CA THR A 331 -5.97 16.87 13.16
C THR A 331 -4.61 16.31 13.57
N GLY A 332 -4.56 15.05 14.03
CA GLY A 332 -3.33 14.38 14.39
C GLY A 332 -2.37 14.20 13.21
N VAL A 333 -2.87 13.76 12.04
CA VAL A 333 -2.05 13.61 10.82
C VAL A 333 -1.45 14.95 10.39
N LEU A 334 -2.24 16.02 10.43
CA LEU A 334 -1.76 17.37 10.14
C LEU A 334 -0.71 17.85 11.16
N ALA A 335 -0.83 17.47 12.43
CA ALA A 335 0.20 17.76 13.44
C ALA A 335 1.50 17.01 13.16
N LEU A 336 1.45 15.74 12.74
CA LEU A 336 2.63 15.00 12.30
C LEU A 336 3.30 15.69 11.10
N TYR A 337 2.51 16.14 10.12
CA TYR A 337 3.05 16.88 8.98
C TYR A 337 3.61 18.25 9.36
N LYS A 338 2.96 18.99 10.28
CA LYS A 338 3.49 20.28 10.75
C LYS A 338 4.82 20.12 11.49
N GLN A 339 5.01 19.06 12.28
CA GLN A 339 6.32 18.77 12.87
C GLN A 339 7.35 18.41 11.80
N GLN A 340 7.00 17.57 10.83
CA GLN A 340 7.94 17.12 9.80
C GLN A 340 8.31 18.23 8.80
N TYR A 341 7.41 19.18 8.54
CA TYR A 341 7.64 20.32 7.65
C TYR A 341 7.22 21.63 8.33
N PRO A 342 7.99 22.11 9.32
CA PRO A 342 7.59 23.26 10.11
C PRO A 342 7.47 24.56 9.29
N GLU A 343 8.19 24.65 8.18
CA GLU A 343 8.18 25.80 7.26
C GLU A 343 6.96 25.84 6.33
N ARG A 344 6.22 24.74 6.19
CA ARG A 344 5.06 24.67 5.29
C ARG A 344 3.88 25.46 5.87
N THR A 345 3.19 26.14 4.97
CA THR A 345 1.94 26.85 5.24
C THR A 345 0.78 25.88 5.45
N ASN A 346 -0.30 26.34 6.06
CA ASN A 346 -1.54 25.57 6.16
C ASN A 346 -2.08 25.13 4.79
N ILE A 347 -1.94 25.97 3.76
CA ILE A 347 -2.37 25.64 2.39
C ILE A 347 -1.58 24.44 1.85
N GLU A 348 -0.25 24.45 2.00
CA GLU A 348 0.59 23.35 1.56
C GLU A 348 0.35 22.07 2.36
N LEU A 349 0.16 22.17 3.68
CA LEU A 349 -0.13 21.03 4.54
C LEU A 349 -1.49 20.39 4.22
N ARG A 350 -2.51 21.21 3.95
CA ARG A 350 -3.83 20.75 3.47
C ARG A 350 -3.74 20.11 2.09
N GLN A 351 -2.92 20.65 1.19
CA GLN A 351 -2.64 20.01 -0.11
C GLN A 351 -1.98 18.64 0.08
N MET A 352 -0.95 18.55 0.94
CA MET A 352 -0.27 17.29 1.24
C MET A 352 -1.21 16.25 1.84
N LEU A 353 -2.16 16.67 2.69
CA LEU A 353 -3.18 15.79 3.25
C LEU A 353 -4.01 15.15 2.13
N ARG A 354 -4.47 15.95 1.16
CA ARG A 354 -5.26 15.48 0.00
C ARG A 354 -4.47 14.56 -0.91
N ASP A 355 -3.24 14.95 -1.27
CA ASP A 355 -2.41 14.20 -2.23
C ASP A 355 -1.97 12.82 -1.70
N ARG A 356 -2.00 12.64 -0.38
CA ARG A 356 -1.53 11.41 0.30
C ARG A 356 -2.66 10.52 0.79
N ALA A 357 -3.90 10.98 0.68
CA ALA A 357 -5.08 10.21 1.02
C ALA A 357 -5.11 8.91 0.20
N LEU A 358 -5.60 7.84 0.81
CA LEU A 358 -5.95 6.62 0.10
C LEU A 358 -7.31 6.85 -0.56
N ASP A 359 -7.32 6.99 -1.88
CA ASP A 359 -8.55 7.13 -2.67
C ASP A 359 -9.52 5.97 -2.39
N LEU A 360 -10.79 6.29 -2.13
CA LEU A 360 -11.85 5.35 -1.77
C LEU A 360 -13.10 5.66 -2.59
N GLY A 361 -13.88 4.63 -2.94
CA GLY A 361 -15.11 4.82 -3.68
C GLY A 361 -14.85 5.08 -5.17
N THR A 362 -15.41 6.17 -5.69
CA THR A 362 -15.24 6.53 -7.11
C THR A 362 -13.85 7.14 -7.30
N PRO A 363 -13.05 6.73 -8.31
CA PRO A 363 -11.72 7.27 -8.50
C PRO A 363 -11.68 8.80 -8.54
N GLY A 364 -10.77 9.39 -7.76
CA GLY A 364 -10.66 10.84 -7.58
C GLY A 364 -11.61 11.37 -6.50
N ARG A 365 -11.84 12.69 -6.49
CA ARG A 365 -12.62 13.30 -5.42
C ARG A 365 -14.11 12.95 -5.53
N ASP A 366 -14.71 12.42 -4.47
CA ASP A 366 -16.12 12.04 -4.44
C ASP A 366 -16.89 12.61 -3.21
N PRO A 367 -18.25 12.63 -3.22
CA PRO A 367 -19.04 13.22 -2.13
C PRO A 367 -19.10 12.41 -0.83
N TRP A 368 -18.56 11.18 -0.77
CA TRP A 368 -18.59 10.32 0.41
C TRP A 368 -17.26 10.33 1.14
N TYR A 369 -16.16 10.24 0.39
CA TYR A 369 -14.82 10.14 0.96
C TYR A 369 -13.93 11.35 0.67
N GLY A 370 -14.40 12.30 -0.14
CA GLY A 370 -13.58 13.44 -0.55
C GLY A 370 -12.41 12.94 -1.38
N TYR A 371 -11.18 13.29 -1.01
CA TYR A 371 -9.95 12.76 -1.61
C TYR A 371 -9.58 11.35 -1.10
N GLY A 372 -10.37 10.79 -0.17
CA GLY A 372 -10.15 9.46 0.39
C GLY A 372 -9.74 9.47 1.87
N LEU A 373 -9.32 8.32 2.35
CA LEU A 373 -8.92 8.10 3.74
C LEU A 373 -7.54 8.73 4.03
N VAL A 374 -7.46 9.59 5.04
CA VAL A 374 -6.18 10.21 5.44
C VAL A 374 -5.15 9.18 5.87
N ARG A 375 -3.89 9.43 5.51
CA ARG A 375 -2.74 8.64 5.96
C ARG A 375 -1.59 9.56 6.30
N ALA A 376 -0.90 9.26 7.39
CA ALA A 376 0.40 9.80 7.70
C ALA A 376 1.45 9.05 6.87
N VAL A 377 2.04 9.73 5.90
CA VAL A 377 3.06 9.18 5.02
C VAL A 377 4.38 9.91 5.26
N SER A 378 5.40 9.17 5.69
CA SER A 378 6.74 9.73 5.89
C SER A 378 7.39 10.07 4.54
N ASN A 379 8.07 11.23 4.47
CA ASN A 379 8.97 11.59 3.37
C ASN A 379 10.38 11.05 3.54
N GLN A 380 10.67 10.21 4.53
CA GLN A 380 11.93 9.49 4.45
C GLN A 380 11.94 8.71 3.13
N PRO A 381 12.89 9.02 2.22
CA PRO A 381 12.95 8.33 0.95
C PRO A 381 13.18 6.85 1.27
N PRO A 382 12.61 5.94 0.48
CA PRO A 382 12.87 4.55 0.71
C PRO A 382 14.38 4.28 0.63
N GLU A 383 14.92 3.55 1.60
CA GLU A 383 16.34 3.26 1.63
C GLU A 383 16.66 2.30 0.48
N LEU A 384 17.28 2.84 -0.56
CA LEU A 384 17.94 2.10 -1.61
C LEU A 384 19.42 1.96 -1.23
N LYS A 385 19.89 0.72 -1.04
CA LYS A 385 21.32 0.44 -0.85
C LYS A 385 21.87 -0.19 -2.11
N VAL A 386 22.88 0.46 -2.69
CA VAL A 386 23.54 0.02 -3.91
C VAL A 386 25.02 -0.23 -3.64
N LYS A 387 25.52 -1.38 -4.10
CA LYS A 387 26.93 -1.75 -4.00
C LYS A 387 27.43 -2.28 -5.33
N LEU A 388 28.54 -1.75 -5.84
CA LEU A 388 29.26 -2.33 -6.98
C LEU A 388 29.82 -3.70 -6.56
N LEU A 389 29.47 -4.75 -7.31
CA LEU A 389 29.90 -6.13 -7.07
C LEU A 389 31.10 -6.50 -7.95
N SER A 390 31.05 -6.21 -9.25
CA SER A 390 32.08 -6.61 -10.20
C SER A 390 32.13 -5.72 -11.43
N VAL A 391 33.33 -5.66 -12.02
CA VAL A 391 33.60 -5.10 -13.33
C VAL A 391 34.50 -6.07 -14.08
N LYS A 392 33.97 -6.83 -15.04
CA LYS A 392 34.72 -7.88 -15.77
C LYS A 392 34.21 -8.01 -17.19
N LYS A 393 35.08 -7.94 -18.21
CA LYS A 393 34.70 -8.19 -19.61
C LYS A 393 33.50 -7.37 -20.08
N GLY A 394 33.44 -6.11 -19.69
CA GLY A 394 32.34 -5.19 -19.99
C GLY A 394 31.10 -5.37 -19.14
N GLU A 395 31.02 -6.40 -18.31
CA GLU A 395 29.94 -6.61 -17.36
C GLU A 395 30.19 -5.76 -16.09
N VAL A 396 29.20 -4.93 -15.74
CA VAL A 396 29.20 -4.12 -14.52
C VAL A 396 28.02 -4.54 -13.66
N ALA A 397 28.28 -5.24 -12.55
CA ALA A 397 27.23 -5.76 -11.67
C ALA A 397 27.12 -4.97 -10.37
N PHE A 398 25.88 -4.72 -9.93
CA PHE A 398 25.53 -4.07 -8.67
C PHE A 398 24.58 -4.95 -7.86
N SER A 399 24.73 -4.95 -6.55
CA SER A 399 23.71 -5.41 -5.62
C SER A 399 22.83 -4.23 -5.26
N VAL A 400 21.52 -4.39 -5.44
CA VAL A 400 20.51 -3.41 -5.10
C VAL A 400 19.59 -4.02 -4.05
N THR A 401 19.58 -3.44 -2.86
CA THR A 401 18.69 -3.82 -1.76
C THR A 401 17.67 -2.71 -1.57
N LEU A 402 16.39 -3.08 -1.54
CA LEU A 402 15.28 -2.18 -1.23
C LEU A 402 14.89 -2.37 0.23
N SER A 403 14.75 -1.28 0.97
CA SER A 403 14.24 -1.29 2.35
C SER A 403 13.08 -0.31 2.49
N GLY A 404 12.09 -0.71 3.30
CA GLY A 404 10.84 0.02 3.49
C GLY A 404 9.68 -0.57 2.69
N SER A 405 8.50 -0.66 3.31
CA SER A 405 7.28 -1.24 2.73
C SER A 405 6.66 -0.41 1.60
N ALA A 406 7.19 0.78 1.34
CA ALA A 406 6.68 1.72 0.35
C ALA A 406 7.35 1.61 -1.04
N VAL A 407 8.26 0.66 -1.27
CA VAL A 407 9.05 0.55 -2.52
C VAL A 407 8.44 -0.45 -3.49
N LYS A 408 8.14 0.03 -4.70
CA LYS A 408 7.66 -0.77 -5.83
C LYS A 408 8.79 -1.21 -6.77
N GLY A 409 9.93 -0.52 -6.74
CA GLY A 409 11.05 -0.77 -7.64
C GLY A 409 12.14 0.30 -7.55
N TYR A 410 12.98 0.38 -8.57
CA TYR A 410 14.02 1.41 -8.72
C TYR A 410 14.33 1.70 -10.20
N ARG A 411 14.92 2.87 -10.45
CA ARG A 411 15.48 3.27 -11.74
C ARG A 411 16.99 3.31 -11.68
N VAL A 412 17.61 3.05 -12.83
CA VAL A 412 19.06 3.12 -13.01
C VAL A 412 19.38 4.18 -14.04
N TYR A 413 20.38 5.00 -13.71
CA TYR A 413 20.91 6.06 -14.55
C TYR A 413 22.38 5.78 -14.83
N ARG A 414 22.80 6.03 -16.07
CA ARG A 414 24.21 6.00 -16.48
C ARG A 414 24.55 7.31 -17.19
N ASN A 415 25.54 8.01 -16.68
CA ASN A 415 25.96 9.34 -17.16
C ASN A 415 24.77 10.32 -17.25
N GLY A 416 23.92 10.33 -16.22
CA GLY A 416 22.72 11.19 -16.15
C GLY A 416 21.54 10.75 -17.02
N LYS A 417 21.66 9.70 -17.84
CA LYS A 417 20.56 9.18 -18.65
C LYS A 417 19.94 7.94 -18.00
N GLN A 418 18.62 7.92 -17.87
CA GLN A 418 17.90 6.72 -17.45
C GLN A 418 18.13 5.57 -18.45
N ILE A 419 18.56 4.42 -17.96
CA ILE A 419 18.80 3.23 -18.77
C ILE A 419 17.82 2.10 -18.46
N GLU A 420 17.27 2.02 -17.24
CA GLU A 420 16.39 0.91 -16.88
C GLU A 420 15.46 1.24 -15.70
N THR A 421 14.33 0.53 -15.63
CA THR A 421 13.39 0.54 -14.52
C THR A 421 13.13 -0.91 -14.10
N LEU A 422 13.38 -1.24 -12.83
CA LEU A 422 13.23 -2.58 -12.28
C LEU A 422 12.26 -2.60 -11.11
N GLN A 423 11.49 -3.68 -10.96
CA GLN A 423 10.49 -3.81 -9.89
C GLN A 423 11.01 -4.58 -8.67
N THR A 424 12.00 -5.46 -8.85
CA THR A 424 12.50 -6.34 -7.80
C THR A 424 13.93 -6.01 -7.42
N ALA A 425 14.22 -6.05 -6.12
CA ALA A 425 15.59 -6.01 -5.60
C ALA A 425 16.40 -7.21 -6.08
N GLY A 426 17.73 -7.07 -6.16
CA GLY A 426 18.59 -8.16 -6.60
C GLY A 426 19.89 -7.68 -7.22
N THR A 427 20.44 -8.48 -8.13
CA THR A 427 21.63 -8.12 -8.90
C THR A 427 21.21 -7.41 -10.17
N TYR A 428 21.69 -6.19 -10.35
CA TYR A 428 21.57 -5.42 -11.59
C TYR A 428 22.89 -5.50 -12.37
N THR A 429 22.83 -5.78 -13.67
CA THR A 429 24.04 -5.95 -14.49
C THR A 429 24.03 -5.10 -15.74
N ASP A 430 24.84 -4.07 -15.88
CA ASP A 430 24.95 -3.36 -17.16
C ASP A 430 26.08 -3.95 -18.02
N TYR A 431 26.01 -3.77 -19.34
CA TYR A 431 27.04 -4.18 -20.28
C TYR A 431 27.57 -2.97 -21.04
N VAL A 432 28.86 -2.69 -20.86
CA VAL A 432 29.52 -1.53 -21.44
C VAL A 432 30.89 -1.85 -22.02
N VAL A 433 31.31 -1.10 -23.04
CA VAL A 433 32.68 -1.15 -23.57
C VAL A 433 33.65 -0.37 -22.68
N LYS A 434 34.94 -0.38 -23.03
CA LYS A 434 35.98 0.37 -22.31
C LYS A 434 35.60 1.85 -22.17
N GLY A 435 35.64 2.35 -20.93
CA GLY A 435 35.31 3.74 -20.62
C GLY A 435 35.15 3.98 -19.12
N THR A 436 34.84 5.23 -18.78
CA THR A 436 34.44 5.62 -17.42
C THR A 436 32.97 5.98 -17.42
N TYR A 437 32.23 5.42 -16.47
CA TYR A 437 30.78 5.55 -16.36
C TYR A 437 30.40 5.99 -14.96
N GLN A 438 29.40 6.86 -14.84
CA GLN A 438 28.79 7.21 -13.58
C GLN A 438 27.42 6.55 -13.49
N TYR A 439 27.21 5.78 -12.43
CA TYR A 439 25.94 5.13 -12.15
C TYR A 439 25.25 5.78 -10.96
N GLU A 440 23.96 6.05 -11.12
CA GLU A 440 23.09 6.58 -10.07
C GLU A 440 21.79 5.79 -10.08
N PHE A 441 21.12 5.74 -8.93
CA PHE A 441 19.91 4.97 -8.77
C PHE A 441 18.89 5.77 -7.96
N ALA A 442 17.61 5.52 -8.20
CA ALA A 442 16.53 6.08 -7.39
C ALA A 442 15.44 5.04 -7.16
N SER A 443 14.87 5.03 -5.96
CA SER A 443 13.76 4.14 -5.62
C SER A 443 12.45 4.69 -6.19
N ILE A 444 11.56 3.77 -6.58
CA ILE A 444 10.20 4.07 -7.01
C ILE A 444 9.26 3.67 -5.90
N ARG A 445 8.47 4.62 -5.42
CA ARG A 445 7.47 4.41 -4.37
C ARG A 445 6.20 3.78 -4.94
N ASN A 446 5.34 3.25 -4.07
CA ASN A 446 4.05 2.65 -4.46
C ASN A 446 3.10 3.64 -5.14
N ASP A 447 3.22 4.93 -4.83
CA ASP A 447 2.49 6.04 -5.48
C ASP A 447 3.10 6.45 -6.84
N GLY A 448 4.21 5.82 -7.26
CA GLY A 448 4.93 6.12 -8.49
C GLY A 448 5.95 7.25 -8.37
N ALA A 449 6.06 7.91 -7.22
CA ALA A 449 7.04 8.97 -7.00
C ALA A 449 8.47 8.40 -6.91
N GLU A 450 9.42 9.16 -7.43
CA GLU A 450 10.83 8.80 -7.46
C GLU A 450 11.60 9.50 -6.32
N SER A 451 12.53 8.79 -5.69
CA SER A 451 13.42 9.40 -4.70
C SER A 451 14.47 10.30 -5.35
N ALA A 452 15.21 11.06 -4.54
CA ALA A 452 16.47 11.63 -5.01
C ALA A 452 17.43 10.53 -5.49
N LEU A 453 18.31 10.87 -6.43
CA LEU A 453 19.37 9.98 -6.90
C LEU A 453 20.37 9.69 -5.77
N THR A 454 20.90 8.48 -5.75
CA THR A 454 22.06 8.13 -4.91
C THR A 454 23.28 8.97 -5.31
N ALA A 455 24.27 9.06 -4.43
CA ALA A 455 25.59 9.56 -4.84
C ALA A 455 26.12 8.77 -6.04
N PRO A 456 26.78 9.43 -7.01
CA PRO A 456 27.25 8.78 -8.23
C PRO A 456 28.36 7.77 -7.93
N ILE A 457 28.21 6.55 -8.44
CA ILE A 457 29.22 5.50 -8.41
C ILE A 457 30.02 5.56 -9.71
N THR A 458 31.28 5.99 -9.62
CA THR A 458 32.17 6.02 -10.79
C THR A 458 32.80 4.65 -11.02
N VAL A 459 32.60 4.11 -12.21
CA VAL A 459 33.08 2.78 -12.63
C VAL A 459 34.01 2.92 -13.83
N ASN A 460 35.22 2.38 -13.70
CA ASN A 460 36.19 2.29 -14.79
C ASN A 460 36.16 0.89 -15.40
N VAL A 461 35.80 0.81 -16.68
CA VAL A 461 35.70 -0.44 -17.42
C VAL A 461 36.89 -0.55 -18.37
N PRO A 462 37.77 -1.55 -18.20
CA PRO A 462 39.01 -1.65 -18.98
C PRO A 462 38.83 -2.32 -20.36
N ASP A 463 37.83 -3.20 -20.50
CA ASP A 463 37.56 -4.00 -21.69
C ASP A 463 36.06 -4.41 -21.71
N PRO A 464 35.47 -4.75 -22.88
CA PRO A 464 36.08 -4.85 -24.21
C PRO A 464 36.34 -3.48 -24.84
N TYR A 465 37.40 -3.37 -25.65
CA TYR A 465 37.72 -2.17 -26.42
C TYR A 465 37.71 -2.46 -27.92
N TYR A 466 36.94 -1.67 -28.66
CA TYR A 466 36.91 -1.68 -30.11
C TYR A 466 37.07 -0.26 -30.62
N LYS A 467 37.98 -0.04 -31.58
CA LYS A 467 38.30 1.30 -32.09
C LYS A 467 37.10 1.95 -32.80
N ASP A 468 36.16 1.16 -33.29
CA ASP A 468 34.99 1.57 -34.07
C ASP A 468 33.66 1.41 -33.31
N VAL A 469 33.69 1.25 -31.98
CA VAL A 469 32.49 1.26 -31.13
C VAL A 469 32.57 2.39 -30.13
N SER A 470 31.62 3.31 -30.22
CA SER A 470 31.46 4.39 -29.23
C SER A 470 30.68 3.90 -28.01
N ALA A 471 31.04 4.40 -26.82
CA ALA A 471 30.26 4.23 -25.60
C ALA A 471 28.84 4.83 -25.68
N SER A 472 28.60 5.75 -26.63
CA SER A 472 27.28 6.34 -26.90
C SER A 472 26.49 5.61 -27.99
N ALA A 473 27.06 4.58 -28.62
CA ALA A 473 26.35 3.84 -29.67
C ALA A 473 25.16 3.08 -29.06
N TRP A 474 24.01 3.12 -29.73
CA TRP A 474 22.77 2.52 -29.21
C TRP A 474 22.86 0.99 -29.09
N TYR A 475 23.66 0.34 -29.93
CA TYR A 475 23.90 -1.11 -29.95
C TYR A 475 25.05 -1.57 -29.04
N MET A 476 25.67 -0.62 -28.33
CA MET A 476 26.86 -0.89 -27.51
C MET A 476 26.63 -1.96 -26.43
N PRO A 477 25.49 -1.97 -25.70
CA PRO A 477 25.22 -2.99 -24.68
C PRO A 477 25.19 -4.41 -25.24
N GLU A 478 24.56 -4.62 -26.40
CA GLU A 478 24.48 -5.93 -27.06
C GLU A 478 25.87 -6.44 -27.46
N ILE A 479 26.73 -5.56 -27.95
CA ILE A 479 28.09 -5.91 -28.34
C ILE A 479 28.94 -6.23 -27.12
N ALA A 480 28.87 -5.41 -26.07
CA ALA A 480 29.56 -5.67 -24.81
C ALA A 480 29.11 -7.01 -24.20
N TYR A 481 27.81 -7.32 -24.22
CA TYR A 481 27.25 -8.60 -23.80
C TYR A 481 27.81 -9.78 -24.59
N LEU A 482 27.74 -9.74 -25.92
CA LEU A 482 28.27 -10.84 -26.73
C LEU A 482 29.79 -11.01 -26.56
N SER A 483 30.50 -9.92 -26.30
CA SER A 483 31.95 -9.95 -26.04
C SER A 483 32.26 -10.56 -24.66
N SER A 484 31.48 -10.23 -23.63
CA SER A 484 31.64 -10.79 -22.28
C SER A 484 31.45 -12.31 -22.28
N ARG A 485 30.56 -12.80 -23.15
CA ARG A 485 30.27 -14.22 -23.42
C ARG A 485 31.30 -14.89 -24.34
N GLY A 486 32.24 -14.13 -24.91
CA GLY A 486 33.24 -14.65 -25.86
C GLY A 486 32.69 -15.01 -27.24
N ILE A 487 31.46 -14.58 -27.55
CA ILE A 487 30.81 -14.80 -28.85
C ILE A 487 31.44 -13.89 -29.91
N VAL A 488 31.69 -12.62 -29.55
CA VAL A 488 32.35 -11.61 -30.39
C VAL A 488 33.77 -11.33 -29.87
N SER A 489 34.76 -11.27 -30.78
CA SER A 489 36.17 -10.97 -30.46
C SER A 489 36.77 -9.85 -31.33
N GLY A 490 36.04 -9.34 -32.31
CA GLY A 490 36.55 -8.39 -33.30
C GLY A 490 37.63 -8.95 -34.23
N TYR A 491 38.22 -8.09 -35.05
CA TYR A 491 39.33 -8.39 -35.94
C TYR A 491 40.67 -8.01 -35.30
N ASN A 492 41.78 -8.53 -35.84
CA ASN A 492 43.13 -8.30 -35.32
C ASN A 492 43.56 -6.82 -35.31
N ASN A 493 42.92 -5.98 -36.11
CA ASN A 493 43.17 -4.53 -36.14
C ASN A 493 42.49 -3.77 -34.97
N GLY A 494 41.71 -4.46 -34.12
CA GLY A 494 40.98 -3.91 -32.99
C GLY A 494 39.60 -3.34 -33.34
N THR A 495 39.02 -3.69 -34.49
CA THR A 495 37.70 -3.22 -34.93
C THR A 495 36.69 -4.38 -34.98
N ILE A 496 35.39 -4.09 -35.01
CA ILE A 496 34.35 -5.10 -35.28
C ILE A 496 33.61 -4.89 -36.60
N GLN A 497 33.86 -3.75 -37.26
CA GLN A 497 33.32 -3.33 -38.55
C GLN A 497 31.78 -3.43 -38.59
N PRO A 498 31.06 -2.73 -37.70
CA PRO A 498 29.63 -2.95 -37.47
C PRO A 498 28.77 -2.79 -38.73
N TYR A 499 29.20 -1.95 -39.67
CA TYR A 499 28.45 -1.62 -40.89
C TYR A 499 28.79 -2.49 -42.11
N ASN A 500 29.78 -3.38 -42.02
CA ASN A 500 30.08 -4.34 -43.07
C ASN A 500 29.04 -5.47 -43.07
N THR A 501 28.78 -6.06 -44.23
CA THR A 501 27.95 -7.27 -44.33
C THR A 501 28.64 -8.45 -43.65
N ILE A 502 27.86 -9.32 -43.01
CA ILE A 502 28.39 -10.51 -42.34
C ILE A 502 28.30 -11.74 -43.24
N THR A 503 29.36 -12.57 -43.26
CA THR A 503 29.40 -13.77 -44.09
C THR A 503 28.79 -14.99 -43.40
N ARG A 504 28.43 -16.01 -44.19
CA ARG A 504 27.93 -17.30 -43.71
C ARG A 504 28.90 -18.00 -42.75
N ALA A 505 30.21 -17.94 -43.02
CA ALA A 505 31.23 -18.52 -42.14
C ALA A 505 31.31 -17.79 -40.79
N GLU A 506 31.28 -16.45 -40.80
CA GLU A 506 31.32 -15.65 -39.57
C GLU A 506 30.10 -15.92 -38.68
N VAL A 507 28.93 -16.05 -39.28
CA VAL A 507 27.68 -16.42 -38.58
C VAL A 507 27.79 -17.79 -37.94
N ALA A 508 28.33 -18.79 -38.66
CA ALA A 508 28.54 -20.13 -38.11
C ALA A 508 29.50 -20.12 -36.91
N VAL A 509 30.58 -19.33 -36.96
CA VAL A 509 31.51 -19.18 -35.83
C VAL A 509 30.83 -18.55 -34.62
N MET A 510 30.07 -17.46 -34.82
CA MET A 510 29.39 -16.78 -33.73
C MET A 510 28.31 -17.65 -33.08
N LEU A 511 27.49 -18.30 -33.91
CA LEU A 511 26.47 -19.23 -33.44
C LEU A 511 27.12 -20.42 -32.72
N GLY A 512 28.24 -20.91 -33.27
CA GLY A 512 29.03 -21.97 -32.67
C GLY A 512 29.53 -21.63 -31.28
N ARG A 513 30.01 -20.40 -31.08
CA ARG A 513 30.43 -19.90 -29.76
C ARG A 513 29.24 -19.73 -28.81
N ALA A 514 28.13 -19.16 -29.29
CA ALA A 514 26.94 -18.92 -28.48
C ALA A 514 26.32 -20.24 -27.95
N LEU A 515 26.30 -21.28 -28.80
CA LEU A 515 25.71 -22.59 -28.47
C LEU A 515 26.73 -23.63 -28.00
N HIS A 516 27.97 -23.22 -27.74
CA HIS A 516 29.08 -24.09 -27.32
C HIS A 516 29.25 -25.33 -28.22
N LEU A 517 29.25 -25.12 -29.53
CA LEU A 517 29.50 -26.15 -30.55
C LEU A 517 30.98 -26.53 -30.62
N ASP A 518 31.28 -27.71 -31.16
CA ASP A 518 32.66 -28.17 -31.35
C ASP A 518 33.37 -27.39 -32.46
N ALA A 519 34.39 -26.63 -32.05
CA ALA A 519 35.22 -25.80 -32.92
C ALA A 519 36.30 -26.59 -33.67
N THR A 520 36.49 -27.88 -33.37
CA THR A 520 37.59 -28.68 -33.91
C THR A 520 37.52 -28.73 -35.44
N LYS A 521 38.55 -28.16 -36.07
CA LYS A 521 38.70 -28.12 -37.53
C LYS A 521 38.65 -29.53 -38.11
N ARG A 522 37.73 -29.77 -39.05
CA ARG A 522 37.50 -31.09 -39.64
C ARG A 522 36.91 -30.98 -41.03
N ALA A 523 36.95 -32.08 -41.78
CA ALA A 523 36.27 -32.17 -43.05
C ALA A 523 34.77 -31.92 -42.86
N THR A 524 34.16 -31.17 -43.78
CA THR A 524 32.74 -30.88 -43.74
C THR A 524 32.00 -31.65 -44.84
N VAL A 525 30.68 -31.74 -44.73
CA VAL A 525 29.84 -32.27 -45.83
C VAL A 525 29.85 -31.38 -47.08
N PHE A 526 30.36 -30.15 -46.97
CA PHE A 526 30.36 -29.15 -48.04
C PHE A 526 31.69 -29.12 -48.79
N ARG A 527 31.62 -29.21 -50.12
CA ARG A 527 32.80 -29.37 -50.98
C ARG A 527 33.71 -28.13 -51.03
N ASP A 528 33.15 -26.96 -50.76
CA ASP A 528 33.83 -25.66 -50.79
C ASP A 528 34.31 -25.18 -49.42
N VAL A 529 34.24 -26.02 -48.38
CA VAL A 529 34.77 -25.74 -47.04
C VAL A 529 35.87 -26.75 -46.71
N ALA A 530 37.12 -26.32 -46.86
CA ALA A 530 38.28 -27.14 -46.53
C ALA A 530 38.37 -27.41 -45.02
N SER A 531 38.94 -28.55 -44.64
CA SER A 531 39.14 -28.88 -43.21
C SER A 531 40.00 -27.86 -42.47
N SER A 532 40.94 -27.21 -43.17
CA SER A 532 41.80 -26.16 -42.64
C SER A 532 41.11 -24.81 -42.45
N ASP A 533 39.91 -24.60 -42.99
CA ASP A 533 39.15 -23.35 -42.86
C ASP A 533 38.92 -23.01 -41.37
N PHE A 534 38.96 -21.72 -41.04
CA PHE A 534 38.80 -21.26 -39.66
C PHE A 534 37.41 -21.58 -39.08
N ALA A 535 36.40 -21.71 -39.93
CA ALA A 535 35.02 -21.98 -39.55
C ALA A 535 34.62 -23.46 -39.73
N SER A 536 35.48 -24.33 -40.26
CA SER A 536 35.11 -25.70 -40.69
C SER A 536 34.44 -26.53 -39.58
N GLY A 537 35.02 -26.52 -38.37
CA GLY A 537 34.47 -27.24 -37.22
C GLY A 537 33.08 -26.75 -36.83
N TYR A 538 32.90 -25.43 -36.71
CA TYR A 538 31.62 -24.82 -36.37
C TYR A 538 30.56 -25.01 -37.46
N ILE A 539 30.94 -24.89 -38.75
CA ILE A 539 30.05 -25.15 -39.88
C ILE A 539 29.54 -26.59 -39.81
N GLN A 540 30.44 -27.56 -39.63
CA GLN A 540 30.07 -28.96 -39.56
C GLN A 540 29.18 -29.25 -38.33
N SER A 541 29.51 -28.73 -37.15
CA SER A 541 28.68 -28.91 -35.95
C SER A 541 27.29 -28.28 -36.06
N ALA A 542 27.21 -27.09 -36.66
CA ALA A 542 25.93 -26.42 -36.83
C ALA A 542 25.05 -27.14 -37.88
N TYR A 543 25.66 -27.75 -38.90
CA TYR A 543 24.96 -28.62 -39.84
C TYR A 543 24.44 -29.90 -39.17
N GLU A 544 25.27 -30.58 -38.37
CA GLU A 544 24.89 -31.80 -37.63
C GLU A 544 23.71 -31.57 -36.67
N ARG A 545 23.58 -30.35 -36.13
CA ARG A 545 22.44 -29.94 -35.29
C ARG A 545 21.26 -29.36 -36.07
N GLY A 546 21.31 -29.34 -37.41
CA GLY A 546 20.24 -28.82 -38.28
C GLY A 546 20.06 -27.30 -38.19
N LEU A 547 21.02 -26.56 -37.62
CA LEU A 547 20.94 -25.12 -37.42
C LEU A 547 21.18 -24.36 -38.73
N ILE A 548 22.12 -24.86 -39.54
CA ILE A 548 22.47 -24.31 -40.85
C ILE A 548 22.39 -25.39 -41.92
N ASN A 549 22.11 -24.98 -43.17
CA ASN A 549 22.09 -25.85 -44.34
C ASN A 549 22.99 -25.28 -45.44
N GLY A 550 23.49 -26.16 -46.31
CA GLY A 550 24.13 -25.77 -47.57
C GLY A 550 23.13 -25.65 -48.71
N TYR A 551 23.66 -25.41 -49.91
CA TYR A 551 22.91 -25.33 -51.15
C TYR A 551 22.73 -26.72 -51.79
N PRO A 552 21.73 -26.90 -52.68
CA PRO A 552 21.50 -28.18 -53.35
C PRO A 552 22.69 -28.72 -54.17
N ASP A 553 23.63 -27.84 -54.54
CA ASP A 553 24.87 -28.19 -55.25
C ASP A 553 25.96 -28.79 -54.33
N GLY A 554 25.68 -28.96 -53.03
CA GLY A 554 26.61 -29.50 -52.04
C GLY A 554 27.63 -28.47 -51.53
N THR A 555 27.41 -27.17 -51.76
CA THR A 555 28.27 -26.08 -51.28
C THR A 555 27.67 -25.39 -50.04
N PHE A 556 28.53 -24.77 -49.23
CA PHE A 556 28.14 -23.90 -48.11
C PHE A 556 28.23 -22.42 -48.46
N ARG A 557 29.15 -22.03 -49.34
CA ARG A 557 29.48 -20.65 -49.75
C ARG A 557 29.92 -19.76 -48.57
N PRO A 558 31.05 -20.08 -47.92
CA PRO A 558 31.45 -19.47 -46.64
C PRO A 558 31.62 -17.94 -46.70
N GLN A 559 32.04 -17.38 -47.84
CA GLN A 559 32.26 -15.94 -48.01
C GLN A 559 31.00 -15.18 -48.46
N GLN A 560 29.91 -15.88 -48.76
CA GLN A 560 28.68 -15.22 -49.20
C GLN A 560 28.01 -14.49 -48.01
N PRO A 561 27.58 -13.23 -48.18
CA PRO A 561 26.78 -12.54 -47.19
C PRO A 561 25.43 -13.22 -46.94
N ILE A 562 24.91 -13.16 -45.71
CA ILE A 562 23.58 -13.67 -45.39
C ILE A 562 22.50 -12.59 -45.43
N THR A 563 21.30 -13.02 -45.79
CA THR A 563 20.10 -12.19 -45.82
C THR A 563 19.39 -12.13 -44.46
N ARG A 564 18.50 -11.14 -44.29
CA ARG A 564 17.68 -11.01 -43.07
C ARG A 564 16.78 -12.22 -42.84
N ALA A 565 16.24 -12.81 -43.90
CA ALA A 565 15.45 -14.04 -43.83
C ALA A 565 16.29 -15.24 -43.37
N GLU A 566 17.50 -15.42 -43.92
CA GLU A 566 18.41 -16.48 -43.48
C GLU A 566 18.81 -16.31 -42.01
N THR A 567 19.06 -15.07 -41.57
CA THR A 567 19.33 -14.76 -40.15
C THR A 567 18.17 -15.20 -39.26
N ALA A 568 16.93 -14.88 -39.66
CA ALA A 568 15.75 -15.28 -38.90
C ALA A 568 15.60 -16.80 -38.82
N ILE A 569 15.81 -17.52 -39.93
CA ILE A 569 15.79 -18.98 -39.95
C ILE A 569 16.81 -19.55 -38.96
N ILE A 570 18.06 -19.09 -39.04
CA ILE A 570 19.14 -19.58 -38.19
C ILE A 570 18.83 -19.33 -36.70
N LEU A 571 18.44 -18.11 -36.31
CA LEU A 571 18.15 -17.77 -34.92
C LEU A 571 16.90 -18.50 -34.40
N SER A 572 15.87 -18.69 -35.23
CA SER A 572 14.66 -19.43 -34.85
C SER A 572 14.88 -20.92 -34.60
N ARG A 573 15.95 -21.49 -35.16
CA ARG A 573 16.39 -22.88 -34.92
C ARG A 573 17.31 -22.97 -33.71
N ALA A 574 18.12 -21.93 -33.51
CA ALA A 574 19.11 -21.86 -32.44
C ALA A 574 18.50 -21.63 -31.05
N TYR A 575 17.43 -20.84 -30.98
CA TYR A 575 16.82 -20.43 -29.71
C TYR A 575 15.35 -20.83 -29.63
N PRO A 576 14.85 -21.22 -28.44
CA PRO A 576 13.44 -21.49 -28.24
C PRO A 576 12.66 -20.18 -28.27
N LEU A 577 11.95 -19.92 -29.38
CA LEU A 577 11.15 -18.71 -29.57
C LEU A 577 9.65 -19.03 -29.52
N PRO A 578 8.81 -18.12 -28.97
CA PRO A 578 7.37 -18.30 -28.95
C PRO A 578 6.79 -18.44 -30.36
N GLY A 579 5.67 -19.17 -30.49
CA GLY A 579 4.90 -19.21 -31.72
C GLY A 579 4.45 -17.80 -32.12
N GLY A 580 4.66 -17.41 -33.38
CA GLY A 580 4.31 -16.07 -33.85
C GLY A 580 2.87 -16.00 -34.36
N SER A 581 2.05 -15.10 -33.82
CA SER A 581 0.88 -14.59 -34.54
C SER A 581 1.33 -13.58 -35.60
N SER A 582 0.62 -13.53 -36.73
CA SER A 582 0.96 -12.82 -37.97
C SER A 582 1.11 -11.29 -37.83
N MET A 583 2.16 -10.79 -37.19
CA MET A 583 2.61 -9.42 -37.48
C MET A 583 3.17 -9.43 -38.91
N MET A 584 2.33 -9.05 -39.87
CA MET A 584 2.66 -9.06 -41.28
C MET A 584 3.42 -7.80 -41.62
N PHE A 585 4.75 -7.89 -41.63
CA PHE A 585 5.53 -6.97 -42.45
C PHE A 585 4.98 -7.02 -43.88
N LYS A 586 4.81 -5.86 -44.51
CA LYS A 586 4.11 -5.74 -45.81
C LYS A 586 4.72 -6.60 -46.92
N ASP A 587 6.01 -6.88 -46.82
CA ASP A 587 6.82 -7.63 -47.77
C ASP A 587 7.11 -9.08 -47.35
N VAL A 588 6.48 -9.58 -46.27
CA VAL A 588 6.63 -10.96 -45.79
C VAL A 588 5.33 -11.72 -46.01
N THR A 589 5.26 -12.48 -47.11
CA THR A 589 4.15 -13.36 -47.44
C THR A 589 4.53 -14.83 -47.22
N ALA A 590 3.56 -15.76 -47.26
CA ALA A 590 3.83 -17.20 -47.18
C ALA A 590 4.78 -17.73 -48.28
N ARG A 591 5.00 -16.95 -49.36
CA ARG A 591 5.96 -17.27 -50.42
C ARG A 591 7.40 -16.91 -50.08
N VAL A 592 7.62 -16.06 -49.07
CA VAL A 592 8.96 -15.67 -48.63
C VAL A 592 9.57 -16.83 -47.84
N THR A 593 10.74 -17.30 -48.29
CA THR A 593 11.51 -18.31 -47.57
C THR A 593 11.82 -17.82 -46.16
N GLY A 594 11.45 -18.61 -45.15
CA GLY A 594 11.65 -18.24 -43.74
C GLY A 594 10.57 -17.34 -43.14
N HIS A 595 9.42 -17.13 -43.79
CA HIS A 595 8.34 -16.28 -43.26
C HIS A 595 7.91 -16.66 -41.82
N GLU A 596 7.82 -17.95 -41.48
CA GLU A 596 7.51 -18.40 -40.12
C GLU A 596 8.61 -18.02 -39.12
N ALA A 597 9.88 -18.15 -39.52
CA ALA A 597 11.02 -17.77 -38.68
C ALA A 597 11.05 -16.27 -38.42
N ILE A 598 10.75 -15.46 -39.45
CA ILE A 598 10.60 -14.01 -39.33
C ILE A 598 9.48 -13.66 -38.34
N ALA A 599 8.33 -14.35 -38.43
CA ALA A 599 7.21 -14.15 -37.52
C ALA A 599 7.57 -14.48 -36.07
N LYS A 600 8.32 -15.57 -35.82
CA LYS A 600 8.82 -15.92 -34.49
C LYS A 600 9.74 -14.85 -33.91
N LEU A 601 10.69 -14.35 -34.69
CA LEU A 601 11.61 -13.30 -34.23
C LEU A 601 10.88 -11.98 -33.93
N ALA A 602 9.91 -11.60 -34.76
CA ALA A 602 9.10 -10.41 -34.54
C ALA A 602 8.22 -10.53 -33.30
N ALA A 603 7.57 -11.68 -33.10
CA ALA A 603 6.77 -11.97 -31.91
C ALA A 603 7.61 -11.94 -30.63
N ALA A 604 8.87 -12.39 -30.71
CA ALA A 604 9.84 -12.30 -29.63
C ALA A 604 10.53 -10.93 -29.50
N ARG A 605 10.17 -9.92 -30.31
CA ARG A 605 10.81 -8.59 -30.36
C ARG A 605 12.34 -8.61 -30.62
N ILE A 606 12.82 -9.69 -31.23
CA ILE A 606 14.24 -9.83 -31.60
C ILE A 606 14.56 -9.00 -32.83
N ALA A 607 13.66 -9.00 -33.81
CA ALA A 607 13.82 -8.24 -35.05
C ALA A 607 12.65 -7.28 -35.24
N GLU A 608 12.98 -6.01 -35.41
CA GLU A 608 12.03 -4.96 -35.79
C GLU A 608 12.06 -4.73 -37.31
N GLY A 609 10.92 -4.29 -37.83
CA GLY A 609 10.80 -3.83 -39.20
C GLY A 609 11.34 -2.43 -39.38
N TYR A 610 11.40 -1.98 -40.62
CA TYR A 610 11.70 -0.61 -40.97
C TYR A 610 10.47 0.29 -40.73
N PRO A 611 10.65 1.62 -40.58
CA PRO A 611 9.53 2.55 -40.37
C PRO A 611 8.44 2.51 -41.45
N ASP A 612 8.75 2.02 -42.65
CA ASP A 612 7.80 1.81 -43.76
C ASP A 612 6.89 0.57 -43.58
N GLY A 613 7.13 -0.23 -42.55
CA GLY A 613 6.42 -1.47 -42.24
C GLY A 613 6.96 -2.70 -42.98
N THR A 614 8.16 -2.63 -43.56
CA THR A 614 8.82 -3.76 -44.26
C THR A 614 9.85 -4.48 -43.38
N PHE A 615 10.11 -5.75 -43.66
CA PHE A 615 11.20 -6.52 -43.05
C PHE A 615 12.45 -6.57 -43.93
N ARG A 616 12.29 -6.46 -45.25
CA ARG A 616 13.34 -6.57 -46.27
C ARG A 616 14.07 -7.92 -46.22
N PRO A 617 13.36 -9.06 -46.46
CA PRO A 617 13.89 -10.40 -46.22
C PRO A 617 15.15 -10.73 -47.02
N TYR A 618 15.31 -10.17 -48.23
CA TYR A 618 16.45 -10.44 -49.12
C TYR A 618 17.60 -9.45 -48.95
N GLN A 619 17.48 -8.46 -48.07
CA GLN A 619 18.58 -7.53 -47.79
C GLN A 619 19.67 -8.25 -47.01
N PHE A 620 20.93 -8.05 -47.41
CA PHE A 620 22.07 -8.57 -46.67
C PHE A 620 22.22 -7.87 -45.32
N VAL A 621 22.50 -8.66 -44.29
CA VAL A 621 22.58 -8.23 -42.90
C VAL A 621 23.95 -7.64 -42.61
N LYS A 622 23.98 -6.49 -41.94
CA LYS A 622 25.22 -5.92 -41.41
C LYS A 622 25.63 -6.65 -40.13
N ARG A 623 26.92 -6.68 -39.82
CA ARG A 623 27.44 -7.28 -38.58
C ARG A 623 26.71 -6.77 -37.34
N LEU A 624 26.45 -5.46 -37.25
CA LEU A 624 25.70 -4.87 -36.13
C LEU A 624 24.29 -5.44 -35.99
N GLU A 625 23.57 -5.64 -37.10
CA GLU A 625 22.19 -6.14 -37.08
C GLU A 625 22.19 -7.59 -36.58
N PHE A 626 23.16 -8.39 -37.04
CA PHE A 626 23.34 -9.76 -36.57
C PHE A 626 23.69 -9.81 -35.08
N PHE A 627 24.55 -8.91 -34.59
CA PHE A 627 24.91 -8.82 -33.17
C PHE A 627 23.69 -8.49 -32.31
N VAL A 628 22.92 -7.47 -32.69
CA VAL A 628 21.72 -7.07 -31.97
C VAL A 628 20.69 -8.21 -31.95
N PHE A 629 20.43 -8.85 -33.08
CA PHE A 629 19.49 -9.97 -33.13
C PHE A 629 19.97 -11.17 -32.30
N THR A 630 21.26 -11.47 -32.32
CA THR A 630 21.83 -12.58 -31.54
C THR A 630 21.75 -12.29 -30.05
N ALA A 631 22.10 -11.08 -29.61
CA ALA A 631 22.02 -10.68 -28.20
C ALA A 631 20.58 -10.72 -27.68
N ARG A 632 19.62 -10.21 -28.47
CA ARG A 632 18.18 -10.28 -28.14
C ARG A 632 17.66 -11.72 -28.12
N ALA A 633 18.13 -12.57 -29.03
CA ALA A 633 17.74 -13.98 -29.04
C ALA A 633 18.26 -14.72 -27.80
N ASP A 634 19.52 -14.49 -27.43
CA ASP A 634 20.21 -15.13 -26.31
C ASP A 634 19.79 -14.59 -24.94
N ASN A 635 19.42 -13.31 -24.84
CA ASN A 635 19.06 -12.66 -23.58
C ASN A 635 17.84 -11.75 -23.73
N GLU A 636 16.76 -12.10 -23.02
CA GLU A 636 15.48 -11.41 -23.12
C GLU A 636 15.51 -9.96 -22.65
N ARG A 637 16.51 -9.58 -21.85
CA ARG A 637 16.65 -8.20 -21.37
C ARG A 637 16.80 -7.16 -22.49
N PHE A 638 17.30 -7.57 -23.66
CA PHE A 638 17.47 -6.66 -24.79
C PHE A 638 16.20 -6.49 -25.66
N ARG A 639 15.07 -7.12 -25.30
CA ARG A 639 13.82 -7.20 -26.09
C ARG A 639 12.74 -6.18 -25.70
#